data_AF-A0A0D1XAU0-F1
#
_entry.id   AF-A0A0D1XAU0-F1
#
_cell.length_a   1.000
_cell.length_b   1.000
_cell.length_c   1.000
_cell.angle_alpha   90.00
_cell.angle_beta   90.00
_cell.angle_gamma   90.00
#
_symmetry.space_group_name_H-M   'P 1'
#
loop_
_entity.id
_entity.type
_entity.pdbx_description
1 polymer ?
#
loop_
_entity_poly.entity_id
_entity_poly.type
_entity_poly.pdbx_seq_one_letter_code
_entity_poly.pdbx_strand_id
1 'polypeptide(L)'
;MAAATSAAEMIPQLEAARKLALADPQVYNQVLPGILPIIGPNAHIEVRRWGADFLAEAFASPSMPTSQKEQLSSEVVPTLRAMLEMPGQDMEVIKSVVQAAASLYPLVFRRVISRPNDGAIWQDMNGMKFNILQRMDTAPVAIRICCIKFVQKVVQVETPGVISDPRRPDQNETSLALIPRTHPFLQLPNLEAEASGLLDRLLSVFQESTMDPVVVDATLNCLAVLIRTRPPISTKIVSAILNFNPMKQVNSPITPRDIVIVRSMERTTRALLRWVLRTCPNHPLEQKVQAYLMRLQQSRATLFMESTAQKRPAEPTDGLDDAKRQKLTGGPRKFPPMPPPPNSFAHLFTLTDDPSLQQFDVTLLPADIVSTVTAVFLQHVDSNSLDEAINAIRARYHHLQKVTQPTPIPDVPMMGPTGIDDDDDYDPEFVSNPDLMVVPSSTEKALEELAQPAIDLGPFELPKPPPLTGAEVATLSDQTVSHVFQLVTSLEASGQSHAKQKLGFNRLAASTNDRDSWITILMRLATRAPAGLDDVAHSLTEDDSPSSIVKLEDIEAPNVANRIRQTIFMYILDDFRARLNIAISWLNEEWYADKLIAKTHPELKHLPNYSRWVVRLLDRLLPYLDARDKNLLIRFLSEIPAIDREVLDRVKTLASDPERLSMCILSMQYLLMLRPPVRDVVLDTIESIWYEGDSQAKNVTAKVLTKWRPGWNQEVKKEEAETKVEVQANGLKSPPDVKAEAVDPRKRNVRMAVTAGDGS
;
A
#
# COMPACT_ATOMS: atom_id res chain seq x y z
N MET A 1 -44.70 -15.16 -38.14
CA MET A 1 -43.32 -14.89 -37.71
C MET A 1 -43.39 -14.05 -36.46
N ALA A 2 -43.20 -14.65 -35.28
CA ALA A 2 -43.16 -13.92 -34.02
C ALA A 2 -41.88 -13.07 -34.01
N ALA A 3 -42.01 -11.78 -33.73
CA ALA A 3 -40.87 -10.88 -33.58
C ALA A 3 -39.93 -11.47 -32.51
N ALA A 4 -38.67 -11.72 -32.87
CA ALA A 4 -37.67 -12.14 -31.89
C ALA A 4 -37.53 -11.00 -30.88
N THR A 5 -37.91 -11.27 -29.62
CA THR A 5 -37.69 -10.36 -28.50
C THR A 5 -36.24 -9.92 -28.47
N SER A 6 -36.00 -8.64 -28.21
CA SER A 6 -34.64 -8.09 -28.23
C SER A 6 -33.84 -8.60 -27.01
N ALA A 7 -32.52 -8.73 -27.15
CA ALA A 7 -31.65 -9.15 -26.05
C ALA A 7 -31.79 -8.24 -24.80
N ALA A 8 -31.97 -6.94 -25.04
CA ALA A 8 -32.17 -5.93 -23.99
C ALA A 8 -33.46 -6.14 -23.17
N GLU A 9 -34.51 -6.73 -23.75
CA GLU A 9 -35.76 -7.05 -23.04
C GLU A 9 -35.68 -8.41 -22.31
N MET A 10 -34.89 -9.35 -22.83
CA MET A 10 -34.75 -10.69 -22.24
C MET A 10 -33.83 -10.72 -21.03
N ILE A 11 -32.72 -9.97 -21.04
CA ILE A 11 -31.72 -9.98 -19.95
C ILE A 11 -32.33 -9.62 -18.58
N PRO A 12 -33.15 -8.56 -18.43
CA PRO A 12 -33.78 -8.24 -17.15
C PRO A 12 -34.68 -9.36 -16.61
N GLN A 13 -35.40 -10.06 -17.49
CA GLN A 13 -36.25 -11.20 -17.11
C GLN A 13 -35.42 -12.40 -16.66
N LEU A 14 -34.33 -12.68 -17.38
CA LEU A 14 -33.37 -13.71 -17.03
C LEU A 14 -32.70 -13.40 -15.69
N GLU A 15 -32.32 -12.14 -15.43
CA GLU A 15 -31.73 -11.72 -14.17
C GLU A 15 -32.71 -11.86 -12.99
N ALA A 16 -34.00 -11.59 -13.20
CA ALA A 16 -35.03 -11.87 -12.20
C ALA A 16 -35.15 -13.38 -11.89
N ALA A 17 -35.09 -14.24 -12.92
CA ALA A 17 -35.10 -15.68 -12.75
C ALA A 17 -33.85 -16.19 -12.00
N ARG A 18 -32.67 -15.62 -12.29
CA ARG A 18 -31.43 -15.91 -11.56
C ARG A 18 -31.51 -15.51 -10.10
N LYS A 19 -32.02 -14.32 -9.77
CA LYS A 19 -32.22 -13.88 -8.38
C LYS A 19 -33.12 -14.84 -7.61
N LEU A 20 -34.20 -15.30 -8.25
CA LEU A 20 -35.14 -16.24 -7.64
C LEU A 20 -34.47 -17.61 -7.39
N ALA A 21 -33.72 -18.12 -8.37
CA ALA A 21 -32.98 -19.37 -8.22
C ALA A 21 -31.86 -19.30 -7.17
N LEU A 22 -31.18 -18.15 -7.03
CA LEU A 22 -30.17 -17.95 -5.99
C LEU A 22 -30.77 -17.84 -4.58
N ALA A 23 -31.99 -17.32 -4.46
CA ALA A 23 -32.69 -17.20 -3.16
C ALA A 23 -33.19 -18.55 -2.64
N ASP A 24 -33.71 -19.41 -3.52
CA ASP A 24 -34.19 -20.74 -3.15
C ASP A 24 -33.60 -21.85 -4.06
N PRO A 25 -32.71 -22.70 -3.52
CA PRO A 25 -32.09 -23.81 -4.26
C PRO A 25 -33.09 -24.81 -4.88
N GLN A 26 -34.30 -24.94 -4.35
CA GLN A 26 -35.30 -25.85 -4.91
C GLN A 26 -35.82 -25.38 -6.27
N VAL A 27 -35.79 -24.06 -6.51
CA VAL A 27 -36.39 -23.46 -7.70
C VAL A 27 -35.56 -23.70 -8.96
N TYR A 28 -34.27 -24.05 -8.81
CA TYR A 28 -33.45 -24.44 -9.96
C TYR A 28 -34.06 -25.58 -10.79
N ASN A 29 -34.81 -26.51 -10.18
CA ASN A 29 -35.48 -27.59 -10.91
C ASN A 29 -36.55 -27.10 -11.90
N GLN A 30 -37.10 -25.91 -11.67
CA GLN A 30 -38.11 -25.30 -12.54
C GLN A 30 -37.49 -24.28 -13.49
N VAL A 31 -36.54 -23.49 -12.98
CA VAL A 31 -35.91 -22.39 -13.72
C VAL A 31 -34.95 -22.88 -14.79
N LEU A 32 -34.10 -23.89 -14.51
CA LEU A 32 -33.13 -24.38 -15.50
C LEU A 32 -33.80 -24.90 -16.78
N PRO A 33 -34.79 -25.82 -16.71
CA PRO A 33 -35.45 -26.34 -17.91
C PRO A 33 -36.13 -25.25 -18.75
N GLY A 34 -36.64 -24.19 -18.10
CA GLY A 34 -37.24 -23.04 -18.78
C GLY A 34 -36.24 -22.13 -19.48
N ILE A 35 -35.04 -21.97 -18.92
CA ILE A 35 -33.98 -21.10 -19.46
C ILE A 35 -33.19 -21.78 -20.58
N LEU A 36 -32.95 -23.10 -20.50
CA LEU A 36 -32.10 -23.83 -21.46
C LEU A 36 -32.46 -23.60 -22.94
N PRO A 37 -33.74 -23.62 -23.36
CA PRO A 37 -34.12 -23.35 -24.75
C PRO A 37 -33.82 -21.91 -25.19
N ILE A 38 -33.81 -20.96 -24.25
CA ILE A 38 -33.62 -19.52 -24.51
C ILE A 38 -32.13 -19.20 -24.71
N ILE A 39 -31.26 -19.84 -23.93
CA ILE A 39 -29.82 -19.53 -23.92
C ILE A 39 -29.02 -20.33 -24.95
N GLY A 40 -29.66 -21.14 -25.78
CA GLY A 40 -28.99 -22.06 -26.71
C GLY A 40 -28.01 -21.42 -27.70
N PRO A 41 -27.31 -22.23 -28.52
CA PRO A 41 -26.26 -21.77 -29.43
C PRO A 41 -26.73 -20.65 -30.38
N ASN A 42 -27.99 -20.68 -30.80
CA ASN A 42 -28.57 -19.72 -31.75
C ASN A 42 -29.07 -18.42 -31.11
N ALA A 43 -28.97 -18.26 -29.79
CA ALA A 43 -29.41 -17.07 -29.10
C ALA A 43 -28.47 -15.87 -29.34
N HIS A 44 -28.94 -14.65 -29.04
CA HIS A 44 -28.13 -13.45 -29.10
C HIS A 44 -26.88 -13.57 -28.22
N ILE A 45 -25.76 -12.96 -28.64
CA ILE A 45 -24.46 -13.10 -27.96
C ILE A 45 -24.52 -12.75 -26.47
N GLU A 46 -25.26 -11.70 -26.10
CA GLU A 46 -25.43 -11.26 -24.71
C GLU A 46 -26.21 -12.29 -23.88
N VAL A 47 -27.26 -12.88 -24.45
CA VAL A 47 -28.06 -13.93 -23.81
C VAL A 47 -27.23 -15.21 -23.62
N ARG A 48 -26.35 -15.53 -24.57
CA ARG A 48 -25.44 -16.68 -24.46
C ARG A 48 -24.37 -16.47 -23.41
N ARG A 49 -23.79 -15.26 -23.33
CA ARG A 49 -22.83 -14.89 -22.27
C ARG A 49 -23.49 -15.06 -20.90
N TRP A 50 -24.65 -14.43 -20.72
CA TRP A 50 -25.44 -14.53 -19.50
C TRP A 50 -25.79 -15.98 -19.16
N GLY A 51 -26.25 -16.76 -20.15
CA GLY A 51 -26.64 -18.16 -19.94
C GLY A 51 -25.47 -19.06 -19.56
N ALA A 52 -24.31 -18.90 -20.22
CA ALA A 52 -23.11 -19.66 -19.88
C ALA A 52 -22.58 -19.29 -18.49
N ASP A 53 -22.61 -18.01 -18.12
CA ASP A 53 -22.24 -17.52 -16.78
C ASP A 53 -23.18 -18.07 -15.70
N PHE A 54 -24.49 -17.99 -15.93
CA PHE A 54 -25.50 -18.52 -15.01
C PHE A 54 -25.33 -20.03 -14.79
N LEU A 55 -25.08 -20.81 -15.85
CA LEU A 55 -24.83 -22.24 -15.71
C LEU A 55 -23.52 -22.53 -14.96
N ALA A 56 -22.47 -21.76 -15.20
CA ALA A 56 -21.21 -21.91 -14.46
C ALA A 56 -21.41 -21.64 -12.95
N GLU A 57 -22.14 -20.58 -12.60
CA GLU A 57 -22.46 -20.23 -11.23
C GLU A 57 -23.38 -21.26 -10.56
N ALA A 58 -24.46 -21.67 -11.21
CA ALA A 58 -25.45 -22.60 -10.67
C ALA A 58 -24.81 -23.94 -10.23
N PHE A 59 -23.92 -24.49 -11.06
CA PHE A 59 -23.24 -25.75 -10.75
C PHE A 59 -22.04 -25.59 -9.80
N ALA A 60 -21.46 -24.39 -9.72
CA ALA A 60 -20.43 -24.07 -8.73
C ALA A 60 -20.99 -23.77 -7.33
N SER A 61 -22.25 -23.30 -7.23
CA SER A 61 -22.85 -22.88 -5.97
C SER A 61 -22.93 -24.02 -4.94
N PRO A 62 -22.49 -23.83 -3.68
CA PRO A 62 -22.64 -24.84 -2.63
C PRO A 62 -24.09 -24.97 -2.12
N SER A 63 -24.98 -24.04 -2.46
CA SER A 63 -26.37 -24.04 -1.97
C SER A 63 -27.24 -25.15 -2.57
N MET A 64 -26.91 -25.63 -3.77
CA MET A 64 -27.64 -26.73 -4.42
C MET A 64 -27.03 -28.09 -4.00
N PRO A 65 -27.84 -29.03 -3.47
CA PRO A 65 -27.40 -30.39 -3.17
C PRO A 65 -26.82 -31.12 -4.39
N THR A 66 -25.79 -31.95 -4.17
CA THR A 66 -25.11 -32.73 -5.21
C THR A 66 -26.08 -33.63 -6.00
N SER A 67 -27.05 -34.25 -5.32
CA SER A 67 -28.07 -35.10 -5.96
C SER A 67 -28.93 -34.35 -6.97
N GLN A 68 -29.31 -33.11 -6.66
CA GLN A 68 -30.07 -32.24 -7.56
C GLN A 68 -29.22 -31.81 -8.77
N LYS A 69 -27.94 -31.47 -8.54
CA LYS A 69 -26.99 -31.17 -9.62
C LYS A 69 -26.79 -32.35 -10.56
N GLU A 70 -26.66 -33.57 -10.01
CA GLU A 70 -26.56 -34.80 -10.82
C GLU A 70 -27.79 -35.02 -11.70
N GLN A 71 -28.99 -34.69 -11.20
CA GLN A 71 -30.23 -34.79 -11.98
C GLN A 71 -30.23 -33.80 -13.15
N LEU A 72 -29.97 -32.52 -12.89
CA LEU A 72 -29.99 -31.45 -13.89
C LEU A 72 -28.84 -31.54 -14.90
N SER A 73 -27.75 -32.24 -14.57
CA SER A 73 -26.58 -32.38 -15.46
C SER A 73 -26.93 -32.95 -16.85
N SER A 74 -27.93 -33.84 -16.95
CA SER A 74 -28.33 -34.45 -18.23
C SER A 74 -28.99 -33.48 -19.21
N GLU A 75 -29.60 -32.41 -18.71
CA GLU A 75 -30.27 -31.40 -19.54
C GLU A 75 -29.30 -30.30 -19.99
N VAL A 76 -28.31 -30.00 -19.15
CA VAL A 76 -27.39 -28.89 -19.34
C VAL A 76 -26.21 -29.23 -20.25
N VAL A 77 -25.66 -30.44 -20.10
CA VAL A 77 -24.46 -30.88 -20.86
C VAL A 77 -24.63 -30.75 -22.38
N PRO A 78 -25.76 -31.18 -23.00
CA PRO A 78 -25.96 -31.02 -24.44
C PRO A 78 -25.94 -29.56 -24.90
N THR A 79 -26.53 -28.66 -24.10
CA THR A 79 -26.59 -27.22 -24.42
C THR A 79 -25.20 -26.59 -24.37
N LEU A 80 -24.41 -26.89 -23.32
CA LEU A 80 -23.03 -26.43 -23.18
C LEU A 80 -22.12 -26.97 -24.29
N ARG A 81 -22.28 -28.24 -24.65
CA ARG A 81 -21.55 -28.85 -25.77
C ARG A 81 -21.85 -28.12 -27.07
N ALA A 82 -23.12 -27.86 -27.37
CA ALA A 82 -23.53 -27.15 -28.58
C ALA A 82 -22.98 -25.70 -28.63
N MET A 83 -22.90 -25.02 -27.48
CA MET A 83 -22.26 -23.69 -27.39
C MET A 83 -20.76 -23.75 -27.68
N LEU A 84 -20.06 -24.82 -27.25
CA LEU A 84 -18.61 -24.97 -27.37
C LEU A 84 -18.16 -25.38 -28.79
N GLU A 85 -18.99 -26.17 -29.49
CA GLU A 85 -18.75 -26.64 -30.87
C GLU A 85 -19.04 -25.58 -31.94
N MET A 86 -19.68 -24.47 -31.57
CA MET A 86 -19.97 -23.39 -32.51
C MET A 86 -18.68 -22.74 -33.07
N PRO A 87 -18.55 -22.60 -34.41
CA PRO A 87 -17.43 -21.89 -35.01
C PRO A 87 -17.51 -20.38 -34.71
N GLY A 88 -16.36 -19.77 -34.41
CA GLY A 88 -16.29 -18.33 -34.13
C GLY A 88 -17.01 -17.89 -32.86
N GLN A 89 -17.21 -18.80 -31.91
CA GLN A 89 -17.87 -18.50 -30.64
C GLN A 89 -17.09 -17.45 -29.84
N ASP A 90 -17.83 -16.64 -29.09
CA ASP A 90 -17.28 -15.61 -28.23
C ASP A 90 -16.40 -16.16 -27.10
N MET A 91 -15.33 -15.43 -26.78
CA MET A 91 -14.32 -15.87 -25.80
C MET A 91 -14.86 -15.94 -24.37
N GLU A 92 -15.79 -15.05 -23.99
CA GLU A 92 -16.41 -15.07 -22.66
C GLU A 92 -17.32 -16.29 -22.51
N VAL A 93 -18.12 -16.59 -23.53
CA VAL A 93 -18.96 -17.80 -23.55
C VAL A 93 -18.10 -19.05 -23.41
N ILE A 94 -17.00 -19.18 -24.16
CA ILE A 94 -16.10 -20.34 -24.07
C ILE A 94 -15.53 -20.46 -22.65
N LYS A 95 -15.07 -19.35 -22.06
CA LYS A 95 -14.52 -19.32 -20.70
C LYS A 95 -15.53 -19.88 -19.68
N SER A 96 -16.78 -19.40 -19.72
CA SER A 96 -17.82 -19.78 -18.76
C SER A 96 -18.32 -21.21 -18.98
N VAL A 97 -18.42 -21.65 -20.25
CA VAL A 97 -18.70 -23.06 -20.57
C VAL A 97 -17.63 -24.00 -20.03
N VAL A 98 -16.34 -23.64 -20.12
CA VAL A 98 -15.24 -24.44 -19.55
C VAL A 98 -15.32 -24.48 -18.01
N GLN A 99 -15.67 -23.37 -17.37
CA GLN A 99 -15.89 -23.34 -15.92
C GLN A 99 -17.05 -24.24 -15.49
N ALA A 100 -18.18 -24.17 -16.20
CA ALA A 100 -19.32 -25.06 -15.96
C ALA A 100 -18.93 -26.53 -16.16
N ALA A 101 -18.20 -26.85 -17.24
CA ALA A 101 -17.71 -28.20 -17.50
C ALA A 101 -16.83 -28.76 -16.37
N ALA A 102 -16.02 -27.92 -15.71
CA ALA A 102 -15.18 -28.34 -14.59
C ALA A 102 -16.00 -28.77 -13.36
N SER A 103 -17.12 -28.10 -13.10
CA SER A 103 -18.07 -28.47 -12.04
C SER A 103 -18.94 -29.68 -12.42
N LEU A 104 -19.27 -29.82 -13.71
CA LEU A 104 -20.11 -30.91 -14.23
C LEU A 104 -19.38 -32.25 -14.37
N TYR A 105 -18.08 -32.24 -14.65
CA TYR A 105 -17.32 -33.47 -14.89
C TYR A 105 -17.46 -34.53 -13.77
N PRO A 106 -17.24 -34.19 -12.48
CA PRO A 106 -17.40 -35.16 -11.39
C PRO A 106 -18.85 -35.65 -11.21
N LEU A 107 -19.83 -34.81 -11.53
CA LEU A 107 -21.26 -35.13 -11.40
C LEU A 107 -21.70 -36.12 -12.49
N VAL A 108 -21.33 -35.83 -13.74
CA VAL A 108 -21.63 -36.72 -14.88
C VAL A 108 -20.92 -38.06 -14.70
N PHE A 109 -19.67 -38.06 -14.26
CA PHE A 109 -18.92 -39.29 -14.00
C PHE A 109 -19.61 -40.16 -12.93
N ARG A 110 -20.04 -39.56 -11.82
CA ARG A 110 -20.75 -40.26 -10.74
C ARG A 110 -22.11 -40.80 -11.18
N ARG A 111 -22.85 -40.02 -11.96
CA ARG A 111 -24.13 -40.44 -12.54
C ARG A 111 -23.96 -41.65 -13.45
N VAL A 112 -22.94 -41.62 -14.32
CA VAL A 112 -22.61 -42.70 -15.24
C VAL A 112 -22.27 -44.00 -14.49
N ILE A 113 -21.48 -43.92 -13.41
CA ILE A 113 -21.19 -45.08 -12.56
C ILE A 113 -22.48 -45.70 -12.01
N SER A 114 -23.41 -44.85 -11.56
CA SER A 114 -24.68 -45.27 -10.95
C SER A 114 -25.72 -45.75 -11.98
N ARG A 115 -25.65 -45.24 -13.22
CA ARG A 115 -26.60 -45.52 -14.31
C ARG A 115 -25.84 -45.89 -15.59
N PRO A 116 -25.47 -47.18 -15.76
CA PRO A 116 -24.71 -47.64 -16.93
C PRO A 116 -25.43 -47.53 -18.29
N ASN A 117 -26.70 -47.11 -18.32
CA ASN A 117 -27.44 -46.87 -19.55
C ASN A 117 -27.28 -45.43 -20.08
N ASP A 118 -26.75 -44.51 -19.26
CA ASP A 118 -26.55 -43.09 -19.62
C ASP A 118 -25.24 -42.93 -20.44
N GLY A 119 -25.04 -43.74 -21.48
CA GLY A 119 -23.84 -43.68 -22.33
C GLY A 119 -23.75 -42.40 -23.18
N ALA A 120 -24.90 -41.82 -23.57
CA ALA A 120 -24.96 -40.63 -24.42
C ALA A 120 -24.40 -39.38 -23.73
N ILE A 121 -24.79 -39.10 -22.48
CA ILE A 121 -24.25 -37.96 -21.71
C ILE A 121 -22.74 -38.09 -21.48
N TRP A 122 -22.24 -39.32 -21.34
CA TRP A 122 -20.79 -39.57 -21.25
C TRP A 122 -20.07 -39.26 -22.56
N GLN A 123 -20.66 -39.62 -23.70
CA GLN A 123 -20.13 -39.25 -25.02
C GLN A 123 -20.13 -37.73 -25.22
N ASP A 124 -21.19 -37.03 -24.80
CA ASP A 124 -21.24 -35.57 -24.85
C ASP A 124 -20.15 -34.94 -23.99
N MET A 125 -19.96 -35.44 -22.76
CA MET A 125 -18.91 -34.97 -21.86
C MET A 125 -17.50 -35.22 -22.44
N ASN A 126 -17.27 -36.36 -23.08
CA ASN A 126 -16.00 -36.63 -23.77
C ASN A 126 -15.78 -35.71 -24.98
N GLY A 127 -16.84 -35.38 -25.73
CA GLY A 127 -16.79 -34.40 -26.80
C GLY A 127 -16.36 -33.02 -26.30
N MET A 128 -16.95 -32.57 -25.18
CA MET A 128 -16.51 -31.33 -24.51
C MET A 128 -15.07 -31.43 -24.02
N LYS A 129 -14.70 -32.52 -23.33
CA LYS A 129 -13.33 -32.76 -22.84
C LYS A 129 -12.31 -32.61 -23.97
N PHE A 130 -12.52 -33.28 -25.11
CA PHE A 130 -11.64 -33.19 -26.27
C PHE A 130 -11.52 -31.75 -26.80
N ASN A 131 -12.64 -31.03 -26.94
CA ASN A 131 -12.66 -29.65 -27.41
C ASN A 131 -11.90 -28.70 -26.45
N ILE A 132 -12.09 -28.83 -25.14
CA ILE A 132 -11.38 -28.05 -24.10
C ILE A 132 -9.87 -28.32 -24.15
N LEU A 133 -9.48 -29.59 -24.30
CA LEU A 133 -8.08 -30.00 -24.37
C LEU A 133 -7.36 -29.49 -25.63
N GLN A 134 -8.06 -29.32 -26.76
CA GLN A 134 -7.50 -28.71 -27.97
C GLN A 134 -7.22 -27.21 -27.78
N ARG A 135 -8.04 -26.52 -26.97
CA ARG A 135 -7.93 -25.08 -26.72
C ARG A 135 -6.88 -24.71 -25.67
N MET A 136 -6.46 -25.65 -24.83
CA MET A 136 -5.58 -25.40 -23.68
C MET A 136 -4.22 -24.73 -24.03
N ASP A 137 -3.68 -25.00 -25.22
CA ASP A 137 -2.37 -24.44 -25.63
C ASP A 137 -2.51 -23.20 -26.53
N THR A 138 -3.63 -23.08 -27.24
CA THR A 138 -3.82 -22.08 -28.31
C THR A 138 -4.72 -20.90 -27.89
N ALA A 139 -5.54 -21.07 -26.87
CA ALA A 139 -6.48 -20.05 -26.43
C ALA A 139 -5.80 -18.90 -25.63
N PRO A 140 -6.47 -17.75 -25.49
CA PRO A 140 -6.03 -16.69 -24.59
C PRO A 140 -5.88 -17.15 -23.13
N VAL A 141 -5.01 -16.48 -22.38
CA VAL A 141 -4.65 -16.82 -20.99
C VAL A 141 -5.86 -17.06 -20.09
N ALA A 142 -6.91 -16.22 -20.20
CA ALA A 142 -8.13 -16.37 -19.41
C ALA A 142 -8.82 -17.73 -19.61
N ILE A 143 -8.88 -18.23 -20.85
CA ILE A 143 -9.46 -19.55 -21.16
C ILE A 143 -8.49 -20.66 -20.74
N ARG A 144 -7.18 -20.47 -20.94
CA ARG A 144 -6.16 -21.46 -20.53
C ARG A 144 -6.22 -21.76 -19.03
N ILE A 145 -6.43 -20.75 -18.19
CA ILE A 145 -6.63 -20.92 -16.74
C ILE A 145 -7.86 -21.80 -16.43
N CYS A 146 -8.98 -21.54 -17.11
CA CYS A 146 -10.18 -22.37 -16.98
C CYS A 146 -9.94 -23.81 -17.45
N CYS A 147 -9.20 -24.00 -18.55
CA CYS A 147 -8.78 -25.33 -19.02
C CYS A 147 -7.91 -26.05 -17.98
N ILE A 148 -6.95 -25.35 -17.35
CA ILE A 148 -6.13 -25.92 -16.26
C ILE A 148 -7.00 -26.40 -15.11
N LYS A 149 -8.00 -25.60 -14.71
CA LYS A 149 -8.94 -26.00 -13.65
C LYS A 149 -9.80 -27.21 -14.06
N PHE A 150 -10.25 -27.26 -15.31
CA PHE A 150 -10.97 -28.41 -15.86
C PHE A 150 -10.10 -29.67 -15.83
N VAL A 151 -8.86 -29.60 -16.33
CA VAL A 151 -7.92 -30.73 -16.33
C VAL A 151 -7.59 -31.18 -14.91
N GLN A 152 -7.42 -30.25 -13.96
CA GLN A 152 -7.28 -30.57 -12.54
C GLN A 152 -8.44 -31.43 -12.04
N LYS A 153 -9.69 -31.09 -12.40
CA LYS A 153 -10.88 -31.86 -12.01
C LYS A 153 -10.97 -33.21 -12.71
N VAL A 154 -10.58 -33.30 -13.98
CA VAL A 154 -10.50 -34.56 -14.71
C VAL A 154 -9.49 -35.50 -14.05
N VAL A 155 -8.25 -35.04 -13.82
CA VAL A 155 -7.20 -35.83 -13.14
C VAL A 155 -7.63 -36.24 -11.74
N GLN A 156 -8.31 -35.37 -10.99
CA GLN A 156 -8.87 -35.69 -9.68
C GLN A 156 -9.86 -36.86 -9.77
N VAL A 157 -10.79 -36.85 -10.72
CA VAL A 157 -11.81 -37.91 -10.88
C VAL A 157 -11.21 -39.20 -11.46
N GLU A 158 -10.29 -39.09 -12.42
CA GLU A 158 -9.66 -40.21 -13.12
C GLU A 158 -8.39 -40.75 -12.42
N THR A 159 -8.17 -40.39 -11.15
CA THR A 159 -7.15 -41.02 -10.31
C THR A 159 -7.84 -41.73 -9.15
N PRO A 160 -7.36 -42.91 -8.70
CA PRO A 160 -7.91 -43.57 -7.52
C PRO A 160 -7.84 -42.66 -6.28
N GLY A 161 -9.00 -42.39 -5.67
CA GLY A 161 -9.12 -41.64 -4.42
C GLY A 161 -9.08 -42.55 -3.19
N VAL A 162 -8.98 -41.94 -2.01
CA VAL A 162 -9.10 -42.66 -0.73
C VAL A 162 -10.58 -42.92 -0.47
N ILE A 163 -10.95 -44.18 -0.23
CA ILE A 163 -12.30 -44.56 0.18
C ILE A 163 -12.38 -44.42 1.71
N SER A 164 -13.19 -43.48 2.19
CA SER A 164 -13.37 -43.25 3.63
C SER A 164 -14.21 -44.36 4.27
N ASP A 165 -15.38 -44.67 3.71
CA ASP A 165 -16.22 -45.81 4.15
C ASP A 165 -16.72 -46.60 2.92
N PRO A 166 -16.25 -47.84 2.71
CA PRO A 166 -16.73 -48.70 1.62
C PRO A 166 -18.23 -49.01 1.66
N ARG A 167 -18.89 -48.85 2.82
CA ARG A 167 -20.32 -49.15 3.00
C ARG A 167 -21.23 -48.00 2.58
N ARG A 168 -20.69 -46.78 2.47
CA ARG A 168 -21.42 -45.56 2.08
C ARG A 168 -20.79 -44.92 0.84
N PRO A 169 -20.94 -45.55 -0.34
CA PRO A 169 -20.38 -45.02 -1.59
C PRO A 169 -20.96 -43.65 -1.96
N ASP A 170 -22.15 -43.33 -1.47
CA ASP A 170 -22.84 -42.04 -1.60
C ASP A 170 -22.08 -40.87 -0.96
N GLN A 171 -21.31 -41.12 0.11
CA GLN A 171 -20.52 -40.11 0.83
C GLN A 171 -19.07 -40.01 0.33
N ASN A 172 -18.60 -41.01 -0.40
CA ASN A 172 -17.24 -41.02 -0.95
C ASN A 172 -17.09 -40.06 -2.13
N GLU A 173 -15.95 -39.39 -2.19
CA GLU A 173 -15.56 -38.52 -3.30
C GLU A 173 -15.55 -39.28 -4.63
N THR A 174 -16.05 -38.65 -5.70
CA THR A 174 -16.02 -39.23 -7.04
C THR A 174 -14.58 -39.48 -7.50
N SER A 175 -14.24 -40.74 -7.72
CA SER A 175 -12.93 -41.17 -8.21
C SER A 175 -13.02 -42.53 -8.93
N LEU A 176 -11.92 -42.96 -9.57
CA LEU A 176 -11.84 -44.31 -10.17
C LEU A 176 -12.12 -45.45 -9.18
N ALA A 177 -11.90 -45.21 -7.89
CA ALA A 177 -12.10 -46.21 -6.84
C ALA A 177 -13.57 -46.65 -6.70
N LEU A 178 -14.52 -45.85 -7.21
CA LEU A 178 -15.96 -46.15 -7.19
C LEU A 178 -16.42 -46.99 -8.40
N ILE A 179 -15.59 -47.18 -9.42
CA ILE A 179 -16.01 -47.84 -10.67
C ILE A 179 -16.03 -49.36 -10.48
N PRO A 180 -17.16 -50.04 -10.77
CA PRO A 180 -17.19 -51.49 -10.84
C PRO A 180 -16.31 -52.02 -11.99
N ARG A 181 -15.56 -53.10 -11.77
CA ARG A 181 -14.71 -53.71 -12.80
C ARG A 181 -15.47 -54.18 -14.05
N THR A 182 -16.78 -54.38 -13.94
CA THR A 182 -17.68 -54.83 -15.01
C THR A 182 -18.43 -53.69 -15.71
N HIS A 183 -18.03 -52.43 -15.51
CA HIS A 183 -18.71 -51.28 -16.12
C HIS A 183 -18.63 -51.33 -17.67
N PRO A 184 -19.75 -51.12 -18.41
CA PRO A 184 -19.81 -51.38 -19.85
C PRO A 184 -18.92 -50.50 -20.73
N PHE A 185 -18.64 -49.25 -20.33
CA PHE A 185 -17.87 -48.31 -21.14
C PHE A 185 -16.80 -47.49 -20.40
N LEU A 186 -16.68 -47.61 -19.07
CA LEU A 186 -15.64 -46.93 -18.30
C LEU A 186 -14.49 -47.90 -18.08
N GLN A 187 -13.55 -47.93 -19.02
CA GLN A 187 -12.38 -48.81 -18.94
C GLN A 187 -11.30 -48.17 -18.08
N LEU A 188 -11.05 -48.73 -16.89
CA LEU A 188 -10.07 -48.21 -15.93
C LEU A 188 -8.67 -47.97 -16.56
N PRO A 189 -8.08 -48.90 -17.34
CA PRO A 189 -6.74 -48.69 -17.90
C PRO A 189 -6.65 -47.46 -18.80
N ASN A 190 -7.70 -47.17 -19.57
CA ASN A 190 -7.71 -46.03 -20.48
C ASN A 190 -7.82 -44.72 -19.71
N LEU A 191 -8.67 -44.69 -18.67
CA LEU A 191 -8.85 -43.51 -17.82
C LEU A 191 -7.59 -43.22 -16.98
N GLU A 192 -6.92 -44.26 -16.46
CA GLU A 192 -5.65 -44.08 -15.74
C GLU A 192 -4.53 -43.57 -16.65
N ALA A 193 -4.44 -44.08 -17.88
CA ALA A 193 -3.48 -43.60 -18.87
C ALA A 193 -3.77 -42.15 -19.28
N GLU A 194 -5.05 -41.80 -19.48
CA GLU A 194 -5.50 -40.44 -19.77
C GLU A 194 -5.14 -39.48 -18.63
N ALA A 195 -5.49 -39.84 -17.38
CA ALA A 195 -5.17 -39.04 -16.19
C ALA A 195 -3.67 -38.80 -16.04
N SER A 196 -2.84 -39.83 -16.28
CA SER A 196 -1.38 -39.67 -16.22
C SER A 196 -0.88 -38.71 -17.30
N GLY A 197 -1.37 -38.84 -18.54
CA GLY A 197 -0.98 -37.95 -19.64
C GLY A 197 -1.42 -36.50 -19.41
N LEU A 198 -2.63 -36.30 -18.89
CA LEU A 198 -3.14 -34.98 -18.52
C LEU A 198 -2.37 -34.35 -17.36
N LEU A 199 -1.97 -35.15 -16.37
CA LEU A 199 -1.11 -34.70 -15.29
C LEU A 199 0.26 -34.26 -15.83
N ASP A 200 0.86 -35.03 -16.74
CA ASP A 200 2.14 -34.66 -17.36
C ASP A 200 2.02 -33.35 -18.17
N ARG A 201 0.91 -33.15 -18.87
CA ARG A 201 0.60 -31.89 -19.56
C ARG A 201 0.41 -30.71 -18.60
N LEU A 202 -0.18 -30.91 -17.43
CA LEU A 202 -0.25 -29.86 -16.40
C LEU A 202 1.14 -29.50 -15.87
N LEU A 203 1.98 -30.51 -15.64
CA LEU A 203 3.31 -30.32 -15.06
C LEU A 203 4.35 -29.79 -16.07
N SER A 204 4.09 -29.89 -17.39
CA SER A 204 4.99 -29.37 -18.43
C SER A 204 5.23 -27.88 -18.30
N VAL A 205 4.26 -27.13 -17.76
CA VAL A 205 4.36 -25.70 -17.50
C VAL A 205 5.62 -25.36 -16.70
N PHE A 206 6.07 -26.23 -15.79
CA PHE A 206 7.28 -26.00 -14.99
C PHE A 206 8.60 -26.18 -15.73
N GLN A 207 8.57 -26.74 -16.94
CA GLN A 207 9.73 -27.09 -17.75
C GLN A 207 9.88 -26.21 -19.00
N GLU A 208 8.85 -25.45 -19.36
CA GLU A 208 8.83 -24.60 -20.55
C GLU A 208 9.81 -23.40 -20.42
N SER A 209 10.46 -23.02 -21.51
CA SER A 209 11.43 -21.90 -21.52
C SER A 209 10.76 -20.52 -21.48
N THR A 210 9.54 -20.42 -22.00
CA THR A 210 8.74 -19.19 -22.05
C THR A 210 7.50 -19.36 -21.17
N MET A 211 7.68 -19.17 -19.87
CA MET A 211 6.61 -19.40 -18.89
C MET A 211 5.77 -18.14 -18.71
N ASP A 212 4.47 -18.25 -18.92
CA ASP A 212 3.53 -17.20 -18.51
C ASP A 212 3.28 -17.35 -17.00
N PRO A 213 3.68 -16.36 -16.17
CA PRO A 213 3.57 -16.46 -14.72
C PRO A 213 2.15 -16.69 -14.23
N VAL A 214 1.15 -16.16 -14.95
CA VAL A 214 -0.26 -16.34 -14.58
C VAL A 214 -0.67 -17.81 -14.73
N VAL A 215 -0.19 -18.47 -15.78
CA VAL A 215 -0.45 -19.90 -16.06
C VAL A 215 0.28 -20.77 -15.04
N VAL A 216 1.51 -20.41 -14.66
CA VAL A 216 2.29 -21.09 -13.62
C VAL A 216 1.58 -21.02 -12.27
N ASP A 217 1.19 -19.80 -11.85
CA ASP A 217 0.50 -19.58 -10.58
C ASP A 217 -0.86 -20.29 -10.56
N ALA A 218 -1.62 -20.25 -11.66
CA ALA A 218 -2.88 -21.01 -11.79
C ALA A 218 -2.66 -22.52 -11.65
N THR A 219 -1.59 -23.05 -12.25
CA THR A 219 -1.24 -24.48 -12.16
C THR A 219 -0.85 -24.85 -10.73
N LEU A 220 0.02 -24.09 -10.07
CA LEU A 220 0.41 -24.31 -8.68
C LEU A 220 -0.80 -24.36 -7.74
N ASN A 221 -1.73 -23.41 -7.87
CA ASN A 221 -2.95 -23.38 -7.05
C ASN A 221 -3.86 -24.60 -7.31
N CYS A 222 -3.96 -25.06 -8.56
CA CYS A 222 -4.74 -26.24 -8.90
C CYS A 222 -4.13 -27.56 -8.35
N LEU A 223 -2.80 -27.64 -8.25
CA LEU A 223 -2.10 -28.84 -7.79
C LEU A 223 -2.29 -29.11 -6.29
N ALA A 224 -2.57 -28.09 -5.47
CA ALA A 224 -2.81 -28.25 -4.03
C ALA A 224 -3.86 -29.33 -3.73
N VAL A 225 -5.01 -29.26 -4.44
CA VAL A 225 -6.10 -30.21 -4.29
C VAL A 225 -5.65 -31.63 -4.62
N LEU A 226 -4.92 -31.82 -5.73
CA LEU A 226 -4.44 -33.14 -6.15
C LEU A 226 -3.43 -33.74 -5.18
N ILE A 227 -2.52 -32.93 -4.62
CA ILE A 227 -1.53 -33.39 -3.63
C ILE A 227 -2.22 -33.96 -2.39
N ARG A 228 -3.27 -33.29 -1.90
CA ARG A 228 -4.00 -33.72 -0.72
C ARG A 228 -4.93 -34.90 -0.99
N THR A 229 -5.70 -34.86 -2.07
CA THR A 229 -6.76 -35.86 -2.31
C THR A 229 -6.28 -37.10 -3.04
N ARG A 230 -5.10 -37.05 -3.71
CA ARG A 230 -4.57 -38.16 -4.52
C ARG A 230 -3.13 -38.53 -4.13
N PRO A 231 -2.94 -39.32 -3.05
CA PRO A 231 -1.63 -39.81 -2.63
C PRO A 231 -0.78 -40.50 -3.72
N PRO A 232 -1.33 -41.32 -4.64
CA PRO A 232 -0.53 -42.01 -5.67
C PRO A 232 0.26 -41.08 -6.59
N ILE A 233 -0.29 -39.90 -6.89
CA ILE A 233 0.32 -38.92 -7.80
C ILE A 233 1.00 -37.76 -7.06
N SER A 234 0.75 -37.60 -5.76
CA SER A 234 1.32 -36.54 -4.92
C SER A 234 2.83 -36.42 -5.05
N THR A 235 3.56 -37.55 -4.92
CA THR A 235 5.02 -37.57 -5.00
C THR A 235 5.54 -37.06 -6.34
N LYS A 236 4.86 -37.39 -7.45
CA LYS A 236 5.20 -36.94 -8.81
C LYS A 236 5.01 -35.43 -8.93
N ILE A 237 3.89 -34.91 -8.45
CA ILE A 237 3.57 -33.47 -8.45
C ILE A 237 4.59 -32.68 -7.64
N VAL A 238 4.84 -33.08 -6.38
CA VAL A 238 5.79 -32.39 -5.51
C VAL A 238 7.20 -32.45 -6.11
N SER A 239 7.60 -33.58 -6.69
CA SER A 239 8.91 -33.68 -7.37
C SER A 239 9.04 -32.71 -8.54
N ALA A 240 7.99 -32.52 -9.34
CA ALA A 240 7.99 -31.54 -10.43
C ALA A 240 8.15 -30.10 -9.90
N ILE A 241 7.44 -29.75 -8.82
CA ILE A 241 7.55 -28.43 -8.17
C ILE A 241 8.95 -28.23 -7.58
N LEU A 242 9.57 -29.26 -7.00
CA LEU A 242 10.94 -29.16 -6.44
C LEU A 242 12.02 -28.99 -7.53
N ASN A 243 11.71 -29.38 -8.77
CA ASN A 243 12.59 -29.17 -9.93
C ASN A 243 12.35 -27.81 -10.60
N PHE A 244 11.17 -27.21 -10.39
CA PHE A 244 10.88 -25.86 -10.82
C PHE A 244 11.78 -24.86 -10.08
N ASN A 245 12.32 -23.85 -10.77
CA ASN A 245 13.05 -22.77 -10.14
C ASN A 245 12.62 -21.43 -10.77
N PRO A 246 11.76 -20.64 -10.09
CA PRO A 246 11.30 -19.34 -10.57
C PRO A 246 12.44 -18.39 -10.94
N MET A 247 13.60 -18.53 -10.27
CA MET A 247 14.73 -17.62 -10.38
C MET A 247 15.60 -17.87 -11.61
N LYS A 248 15.52 -19.06 -12.24
CA LYS A 248 16.28 -19.38 -13.46
C LYS A 248 15.79 -18.60 -14.69
N GLN A 249 14.63 -17.95 -14.59
CA GLN A 249 14.01 -17.21 -15.70
C GLN A 249 14.56 -15.79 -15.86
N VAL A 250 15.35 -15.33 -14.89
CA VAL A 250 15.92 -13.99 -14.89
C VAL A 250 17.17 -13.98 -15.75
N ASN A 251 17.01 -13.65 -17.04
CA ASN A 251 18.13 -13.36 -17.92
C ASN A 251 18.53 -11.88 -17.77
N SER A 252 19.84 -11.60 -17.69
CA SER A 252 20.34 -10.23 -17.67
C SER A 252 20.08 -9.54 -19.02
N PRO A 253 19.60 -8.28 -19.04
CA PRO A 253 19.34 -7.39 -17.92
C PRO A 253 17.96 -7.59 -17.27
N ILE A 254 17.94 -7.62 -15.93
CA ILE A 254 16.74 -7.78 -15.09
C ILE A 254 15.87 -6.52 -15.16
N THR A 255 14.64 -6.63 -15.64
CA THR A 255 13.69 -5.51 -15.60
C THR A 255 12.87 -5.50 -14.29
N PRO A 256 12.31 -4.35 -13.87
CA PRO A 256 11.37 -4.30 -12.74
C PRO A 256 10.15 -5.22 -12.91
N ARG A 257 9.71 -5.45 -14.15
CA ARG A 257 8.64 -6.40 -14.47
C ARG A 257 9.06 -7.84 -14.16
N ASP A 258 10.27 -8.22 -14.55
CA ASP A 258 10.80 -9.58 -14.29
C ASP A 258 10.94 -9.84 -12.78
N ILE A 259 11.35 -8.82 -12.03
CA ILE A 259 11.39 -8.87 -10.56
C ILE A 259 10.01 -9.18 -9.96
N VAL A 260 8.96 -8.50 -10.43
CA VAL A 260 7.59 -8.72 -9.94
C VAL A 260 7.10 -10.12 -10.31
N ILE A 261 7.35 -10.54 -11.56
CA ILE A 261 6.98 -11.86 -12.07
C ILE A 261 7.60 -12.96 -11.20
N VAL A 262 8.90 -12.90 -10.96
CA VAL A 262 9.64 -13.88 -10.16
C VAL A 262 9.17 -13.88 -8.72
N ARG A 263 8.86 -12.72 -8.14
CA ARG A 263 8.27 -12.61 -6.79
C ARG A 263 6.91 -13.28 -6.70
N SER A 264 6.06 -13.12 -7.72
CA SER A 264 4.74 -13.77 -7.76
C SER A 264 4.89 -15.28 -7.70
N MET A 265 5.66 -15.85 -8.64
CA MET A 265 5.87 -17.30 -8.72
C MET A 265 6.59 -17.88 -7.49
N GLU A 266 7.58 -17.16 -6.94
CA GLU A 266 8.24 -17.54 -5.67
C GLU A 266 7.25 -17.59 -4.52
N ARG A 267 6.43 -16.55 -4.36
CA ARG A 267 5.44 -16.45 -3.28
C ARG A 267 4.43 -17.60 -3.37
N THR A 268 3.86 -17.87 -4.55
CA THR A 268 2.89 -18.96 -4.75
C THR A 268 3.52 -20.33 -4.52
N THR A 269 4.72 -20.57 -5.07
CA THR A 269 5.44 -21.85 -4.88
C THR A 269 5.72 -22.10 -3.40
N ARG A 270 6.19 -21.07 -2.69
CA ARG A 270 6.49 -21.15 -1.26
C ARG A 270 5.23 -21.38 -0.43
N ALA A 271 4.14 -20.67 -0.72
CA ALA A 271 2.87 -20.83 -0.04
C ALA A 271 2.36 -22.27 -0.18
N LEU A 272 2.37 -22.81 -1.40
CA LEU A 272 1.98 -24.20 -1.66
C LEU A 272 2.85 -25.20 -0.88
N LEU A 273 4.17 -25.07 -0.94
CA LEU A 273 5.08 -26.00 -0.26
C LEU A 273 4.97 -25.95 1.27
N ARG A 274 4.76 -24.77 1.86
CA ARG A 274 4.45 -24.66 3.30
C ARG A 274 3.12 -25.31 3.64
N TRP A 275 2.09 -25.08 2.83
CA TRP A 275 0.80 -25.71 3.00
C TRP A 275 0.90 -27.24 2.91
N VAL A 276 1.74 -27.78 2.02
CA VAL A 276 2.03 -29.23 1.95
C VAL A 276 2.63 -29.75 3.25
N LEU A 277 3.60 -29.04 3.84
CA LEU A 277 4.19 -29.44 5.13
C LEU A 277 3.16 -29.45 6.27
N ARG A 278 2.23 -28.48 6.28
CA ARG A 278 1.18 -28.38 7.31
C ARG A 278 0.09 -29.44 7.14
N THR A 279 -0.38 -29.64 5.90
CA THR A 279 -1.58 -30.44 5.60
C THR A 279 -1.27 -31.91 5.31
N CYS A 280 -0.04 -32.21 4.86
CA CYS A 280 0.43 -33.55 4.57
C CYS A 280 1.69 -33.89 5.39
N PRO A 281 1.59 -33.99 6.73
CA PRO A 281 2.75 -34.09 7.62
C PRO A 281 3.62 -35.34 7.38
N ASN A 282 3.03 -36.43 6.86
CA ASN A 282 3.75 -37.68 6.58
C ASN A 282 4.16 -37.82 5.10
N HIS A 283 4.32 -36.72 4.37
CA HIS A 283 4.66 -36.78 2.96
C HIS A 283 6.10 -37.31 2.73
N PRO A 284 6.34 -38.29 1.83
CA PRO A 284 7.66 -38.91 1.64
C PRO A 284 8.81 -37.96 1.28
N LEU A 285 8.50 -36.76 0.78
CA LEU A 285 9.47 -35.75 0.34
C LEU A 285 9.63 -34.57 1.32
N GLU A 286 9.11 -34.66 2.54
CA GLU A 286 9.10 -33.56 3.53
C GLU A 286 10.47 -32.88 3.69
N GLN A 287 11.54 -33.64 3.95
CA GLN A 287 12.90 -33.11 4.10
C GLN A 287 13.39 -32.36 2.85
N LYS A 288 13.05 -32.85 1.65
CA LYS A 288 13.41 -32.19 0.38
C LYS A 288 12.63 -30.89 0.18
N VAL A 289 11.37 -30.86 0.62
CA VAL A 289 10.54 -29.65 0.60
C VAL A 289 11.14 -28.58 1.53
N GLN A 290 11.50 -28.94 2.76
CA GLN A 290 12.15 -28.03 3.70
C GLN A 290 13.48 -27.48 3.14
N ALA A 291 14.33 -28.35 2.58
CA ALA A 291 15.59 -27.93 1.95
C ALA A 291 15.37 -27.00 0.75
N TYR A 292 14.35 -27.27 -0.07
CA TYR A 292 13.99 -26.41 -1.20
C TYR A 292 13.53 -25.02 -0.74
N LEU A 293 12.68 -24.95 0.29
CA LEU A 293 12.20 -23.69 0.87
C LEU A 293 13.35 -22.81 1.39
N MET A 294 14.33 -23.42 2.08
CA MET A 294 15.54 -22.71 2.53
C MET A 294 16.34 -22.13 1.35
N ARG A 295 16.54 -22.92 0.30
CA ARG A 295 17.24 -22.47 -0.92
C ARG A 295 16.51 -21.33 -1.63
N LEU A 296 15.18 -21.40 -1.70
CA LEU A 296 14.34 -20.35 -2.30
C LEU A 296 14.41 -19.04 -1.49
N GLN A 297 14.46 -19.13 -0.16
CA GLN A 297 14.65 -17.97 0.71
C GLN A 297 16.04 -17.34 0.54
N GLN A 298 17.09 -18.16 0.40
CA GLN A 298 18.45 -17.68 0.14
C GLN A 298 18.56 -16.98 -1.22
N SER A 299 18.02 -17.56 -2.29
CA SER A 299 18.05 -16.96 -3.63
C SER A 299 17.26 -15.65 -3.70
N ARG A 300 16.16 -15.55 -2.95
CA ARG A 300 15.40 -14.30 -2.77
C ARG A 300 16.27 -13.23 -2.12
N ALA A 301 17.00 -13.57 -1.07
CA ALA A 301 17.90 -12.62 -0.41
C ALA A 301 18.99 -12.13 -1.39
N THR A 302 19.61 -13.02 -2.17
CA THR A 302 20.69 -12.62 -3.10
C THR A 302 20.20 -11.70 -4.22
N LEU A 303 19.07 -12.01 -4.89
CA LEU A 303 18.57 -11.16 -5.99
C LEU A 303 18.06 -9.79 -5.54
N PHE A 304 17.56 -9.67 -4.30
CA PHE A 304 16.96 -8.42 -3.83
C PHE A 304 17.87 -7.57 -2.94
N MET A 305 19.02 -8.09 -2.50
CA MET A 305 20.03 -7.30 -1.77
C MET A 305 20.88 -6.40 -2.68
N GLU A 306 20.94 -6.66 -3.99
CA GLU A 306 21.92 -6.02 -4.88
C GLU A 306 21.58 -4.57 -5.30
N SER A 307 20.40 -4.04 -4.96
CA SER A 307 20.11 -2.61 -5.17
C SER A 307 20.74 -1.67 -4.12
N THR A 308 21.23 -2.22 -3.00
CA THR A 308 21.81 -1.44 -1.89
C THR A 308 23.23 -1.88 -1.49
N ALA A 309 23.76 -2.98 -2.05
CA ALA A 309 24.98 -3.63 -1.57
C ALA A 309 26.26 -3.36 -2.40
N GLN A 310 26.31 -2.33 -3.25
CA GLN A 310 27.58 -1.86 -3.85
C GLN A 310 28.28 -0.78 -3.01
N LYS A 311 28.41 -1.00 -1.71
CA LYS A 311 29.51 -0.43 -0.94
C LYS A 311 30.20 -1.58 -0.21
N ARG A 312 31.28 -2.06 -0.82
CA ARG A 312 32.18 -3.04 -0.21
C ARG A 312 32.64 -2.52 1.16
N PRO A 313 32.85 -3.41 2.15
CA PRO A 313 33.53 -3.03 3.38
C PRO A 313 34.91 -2.47 3.03
N ALA A 314 35.31 -1.37 3.64
CA ALA A 314 36.66 -0.85 3.50
C ALA A 314 37.64 -1.87 4.10
N GLU A 315 38.42 -2.54 3.23
CA GLU A 315 39.63 -3.22 3.67
C GLU A 315 40.64 -2.17 4.16
N PRO A 316 41.44 -2.47 5.20
CA PRO A 316 42.45 -1.55 5.69
C PRO A 316 43.55 -1.44 4.63
N THR A 317 43.70 -0.23 4.10
CA THR A 317 44.79 0.18 3.21
C THR A 317 46.14 -0.04 3.91
N ASP A 318 46.82 -1.13 3.56
CA ASP A 318 48.28 -1.18 3.60
C ASP A 318 48.79 -0.88 2.18
N GLY A 319 49.77 0.00 2.11
CA GLY A 319 50.22 0.65 0.89
C GLY A 319 51.06 -0.25 0.00
N LEU A 320 51.15 0.16 -1.27
CA LEU A 320 52.04 -0.31 -2.35
C LEU A 320 51.44 -1.39 -3.27
N ASP A 321 50.74 -0.95 -4.33
CA ASP A 321 51.07 -1.25 -5.74
C ASP A 321 49.94 -0.82 -6.70
N ASP A 322 49.96 0.43 -7.14
CA ASP A 322 48.97 1.00 -8.09
C ASP A 322 49.41 0.91 -9.56
N ALA A 323 50.50 0.18 -9.87
CA ALA A 323 51.12 0.22 -11.20
C ALA A 323 50.84 -0.99 -12.13
N LYS A 324 49.95 -1.92 -11.78
CA LYS A 324 49.72 -3.15 -12.58
C LYS A 324 48.28 -3.61 -12.80
N ARG A 325 47.27 -2.73 -12.71
CA ARG A 325 45.93 -3.03 -13.27
C ARG A 325 45.69 -2.29 -14.58
N GLN A 326 46.15 -2.97 -15.63
CA GLN A 326 45.85 -2.72 -17.03
C GLN A 326 44.33 -2.62 -17.25
N LYS A 327 43.87 -1.45 -17.72
CA LYS A 327 42.51 -1.22 -18.22
C LYS A 327 42.24 -2.18 -19.38
N LEU A 328 41.37 -3.16 -19.15
CA LEU A 328 40.62 -3.80 -20.24
C LEU A 328 39.48 -2.86 -20.63
N THR A 329 39.58 -2.35 -21.85
CA THR A 329 38.62 -1.48 -22.53
C THR A 329 37.38 -2.26 -22.94
N GLY A 330 36.18 -1.71 -22.68
CA GLY A 330 34.93 -2.16 -23.32
C GLY A 330 33.75 -2.38 -22.37
N GLY A 331 33.35 -1.39 -21.58
CA GLY A 331 32.01 -1.35 -21.00
C GLY A 331 31.01 -0.72 -21.98
N PRO A 332 29.73 -1.14 -22.02
CA PRO A 332 28.74 -0.54 -22.91
C PRO A 332 28.60 0.96 -22.63
N ARG A 333 28.59 1.79 -23.68
CA ARG A 333 28.42 3.25 -23.55
C ARG A 333 27.06 3.54 -22.93
N LYS A 334 27.04 4.37 -21.87
CA LYS A 334 25.81 4.82 -21.22
C LYS A 334 25.36 6.15 -21.82
N PHE A 335 24.12 6.20 -22.31
CA PHE A 335 23.48 7.42 -22.79
C PHE A 335 22.59 8.03 -21.69
N PRO A 336 22.37 9.36 -21.67
CA PRO A 336 21.46 10.00 -20.73
C PRO A 336 20.02 9.46 -20.81
N PRO A 337 19.26 9.47 -19.71
CA PRO A 337 17.82 9.22 -19.76
C PRO A 337 17.07 10.39 -20.42
N MET A 338 15.89 10.12 -20.99
CA MET A 338 15.00 11.18 -21.51
C MET A 338 14.48 12.06 -20.36
N PRO A 339 14.33 13.38 -20.58
CA PRO A 339 13.69 14.27 -19.61
C PRO A 339 12.18 13.97 -19.47
N PRO A 340 11.54 14.39 -18.36
CA PRO A 340 10.10 14.28 -18.18
C PRO A 340 9.34 15.21 -19.15
N PRO A 341 8.10 14.85 -19.56
CA PRO A 341 7.32 15.64 -20.52
C PRO A 341 7.02 17.06 -20.00
N PRO A 342 6.93 18.08 -20.88
CA PRO A 342 6.81 17.99 -22.35
C PRO A 342 8.14 17.75 -23.09
N ASN A 343 8.16 16.74 -23.95
CA ASN A 343 9.35 16.32 -24.72
C ASN A 343 9.34 16.93 -26.13
N SER A 344 10.45 17.55 -26.56
CA SER A 344 10.62 18.03 -27.94
C SER A 344 11.43 17.05 -28.79
N PHE A 345 11.34 17.15 -30.13
CA PHE A 345 12.11 16.32 -31.06
C PHE A 345 13.63 16.42 -30.85
N ALA A 346 14.15 17.56 -30.40
CA ALA A 346 15.57 17.73 -30.10
C ALA A 346 16.04 16.74 -29.02
N HIS A 347 15.27 16.58 -27.95
CA HIS A 347 15.59 15.70 -26.82
C HIS A 347 15.68 14.22 -27.22
N LEU A 348 15.01 13.82 -28.30
CA LEU A 348 15.07 12.46 -28.84
C LEU A 348 16.47 12.13 -29.37
N PHE A 349 17.13 13.09 -30.01
CA PHE A 349 18.45 12.94 -30.64
C PHE A 349 19.61 13.38 -29.74
N THR A 350 19.34 14.01 -28.59
CA THR A 350 20.36 14.41 -27.63
C THR A 350 20.92 13.19 -26.87
N LEU A 351 22.06 12.68 -27.33
CA LEU A 351 22.81 11.57 -26.70
C LEU A 351 24.03 12.04 -25.88
N THR A 352 24.18 13.35 -25.69
CA THR A 352 25.30 13.97 -24.95
C THR A 352 24.81 14.63 -23.66
N ASP A 353 25.63 14.61 -22.61
CA ASP A 353 25.41 15.32 -21.35
C ASP A 353 26.00 16.73 -21.33
N ASP A 354 26.70 17.13 -22.40
CA ASP A 354 27.38 18.42 -22.46
C ASP A 354 26.37 19.57 -22.68
N PRO A 355 26.18 20.48 -21.71
CA PRO A 355 25.23 21.57 -21.81
C PRO A 355 25.57 22.57 -22.92
N SER A 356 26.85 22.68 -23.29
CA SER A 356 27.30 23.61 -24.35
C SER A 356 26.86 23.15 -25.74
N LEU A 357 26.87 21.85 -25.98
CA LEU A 357 26.42 21.24 -27.25
C LEU A 357 24.90 21.14 -27.34
N GLN A 358 24.21 21.00 -26.20
CA GLN A 358 22.74 21.00 -26.15
C GLN A 358 22.13 22.36 -26.49
N GLN A 359 22.85 23.45 -26.21
CA GLN A 359 22.40 24.83 -26.47
C GLN A 359 22.91 25.39 -27.81
N PHE A 360 23.71 24.63 -28.55
CA PHE A 360 24.27 25.07 -29.83
C PHE A 360 23.26 24.98 -30.97
N ASP A 361 22.95 26.11 -31.59
CA ASP A 361 22.06 26.17 -32.75
C ASP A 361 22.84 25.94 -34.05
N VAL A 362 22.64 24.77 -34.65
CA VAL A 362 23.30 24.36 -35.91
C VAL A 362 22.83 25.18 -37.11
N THR A 363 21.68 25.87 -37.03
CA THR A 363 21.18 26.73 -38.13
C THR A 363 22.05 27.96 -38.38
N LEU A 364 22.92 28.32 -37.43
CA LEU A 364 23.89 29.40 -37.56
C LEU A 364 25.08 29.03 -38.45
N LEU A 365 25.23 27.76 -38.83
CA LEU A 365 26.32 27.27 -39.68
C LEU A 365 25.91 27.25 -41.16
N PRO A 366 26.78 27.69 -42.09
CA PRO A 366 26.56 27.53 -43.53
C PRO A 366 26.42 26.05 -43.93
N ALA A 367 25.44 25.75 -44.80
CA ALA A 367 25.12 24.38 -45.22
C ALA A 367 26.31 23.63 -45.87
N ASP A 368 27.18 24.35 -46.59
CA ASP A 368 28.38 23.78 -47.22
C ASP A 368 29.40 23.29 -46.18
N ILE A 369 29.50 23.98 -45.04
CA ILE A 369 30.39 23.58 -43.95
C ILE A 369 29.81 22.36 -43.23
N VAL A 370 28.50 22.36 -42.95
CA VAL A 370 27.83 21.23 -42.29
C VAL A 370 27.97 19.95 -43.11
N SER A 371 27.68 20.01 -44.42
CA SER A 371 27.77 18.84 -45.31
C SER A 371 29.19 18.29 -45.42
N THR A 372 30.20 19.16 -45.56
CA THR A 372 31.62 18.75 -45.62
C THR A 372 32.06 18.09 -44.30
N VAL A 373 31.70 18.70 -43.18
CA VAL A 373 32.06 18.21 -41.84
C VAL A 373 31.35 16.88 -41.52
N THR A 374 30.06 16.75 -41.84
CA THR A 374 29.31 15.49 -41.68
C THR A 374 29.90 14.37 -42.53
N ALA A 375 30.30 14.65 -43.78
CA ALA A 375 30.94 13.66 -44.65
C ALA A 375 32.28 13.16 -44.07
N VAL A 376 33.11 14.07 -43.54
CA VAL A 376 34.38 13.72 -42.89
C VAL A 376 34.15 12.91 -41.61
N PHE A 377 33.18 13.29 -40.78
CA PHE A 377 32.86 12.53 -39.57
C PHE A 377 32.31 11.14 -39.89
N LEU A 378 31.42 10.99 -40.86
CA LEU A 378 30.90 9.69 -41.28
C LEU A 378 31.99 8.73 -41.79
N GLN A 379 33.08 9.25 -42.35
CA GLN A 379 34.23 8.42 -42.76
C GLN A 379 35.07 7.90 -41.58
N HIS A 380 35.02 8.57 -40.42
CA HIS A 380 35.86 8.27 -39.25
C HIS A 380 35.07 7.75 -38.05
N VAL A 381 33.74 7.72 -38.12
CA VAL A 381 32.87 7.18 -37.06
C VAL A 381 32.88 5.65 -37.13
N ASP A 382 33.12 5.02 -35.99
CA ASP A 382 33.02 3.57 -35.83
C ASP A 382 31.58 3.08 -36.04
N SER A 383 31.40 2.05 -36.87
CA SER A 383 30.08 1.51 -37.23
C SER A 383 29.32 1.00 -36.02
N ASN A 384 30.00 0.32 -35.09
CA ASN A 384 29.36 -0.23 -33.89
C ASN A 384 28.87 0.89 -32.97
N SER A 385 29.66 1.96 -32.83
CA SER A 385 29.27 3.17 -32.10
C SER A 385 28.02 3.84 -32.67
N LEU A 386 27.91 3.88 -34.00
CA LEU A 386 26.78 4.48 -34.68
C LEU A 386 25.51 3.63 -34.50
N ASP A 387 25.65 2.30 -34.60
CA ASP A 387 24.54 1.37 -34.40
C ASP A 387 24.01 1.40 -32.95
N GLU A 388 24.89 1.48 -31.95
CA GLU A 388 24.51 1.68 -30.54
C GLU A 388 23.70 2.96 -30.33
N ALA A 389 24.14 4.07 -30.93
CA ALA A 389 23.47 5.36 -30.86
C ALA A 389 22.09 5.34 -31.55
N ILE A 390 21.99 4.73 -32.73
CA ILE A 390 20.72 4.56 -33.46
C ILE A 390 19.73 3.70 -32.65
N ASN A 391 20.20 2.61 -32.04
CA ASN A 391 19.36 1.75 -31.22
C ASN A 391 18.86 2.46 -29.96
N ALA A 392 19.68 3.30 -29.33
CA ALA A 392 19.26 4.14 -28.20
C ALA A 392 18.15 5.12 -28.58
N ILE A 393 18.27 5.78 -29.74
CA ILE A 393 17.23 6.69 -30.27
C ILE A 393 15.94 5.93 -30.60
N ARG A 394 16.04 4.75 -31.22
CA ARG A 394 14.89 3.89 -31.54
C ARG A 394 14.13 3.46 -30.27
N ALA A 395 14.87 3.11 -29.20
CA ALA A 395 14.28 2.77 -27.91
C ALA A 395 13.54 3.97 -27.28
N ARG A 396 14.11 5.17 -27.34
CA ARG A 396 13.46 6.42 -26.88
C ARG A 396 12.18 6.73 -27.67
N TYR A 397 12.20 6.56 -28.98
CA TYR A 397 11.02 6.77 -29.84
C TYR A 397 9.89 5.78 -29.52
N HIS A 398 10.19 4.50 -29.38
CA HIS A 398 9.19 3.49 -28.98
C HIS A 398 8.61 3.74 -27.59
N HIS A 399 9.40 4.27 -26.66
CA HIS A 399 8.91 4.65 -25.33
C HIS A 399 7.87 5.78 -25.43
N LEU A 400 8.18 6.86 -26.17
CA LEU A 400 7.24 7.96 -26.39
C LEU A 400 5.96 7.48 -27.09
N GLN A 401 6.08 6.63 -28.11
CA GLN A 401 4.93 6.09 -28.84
C GLN A 401 3.96 5.29 -27.94
N LYS A 402 4.49 4.59 -26.92
CA LYS A 402 3.69 3.86 -25.93
C LYS A 402 3.02 4.80 -24.91
N VAL A 403 3.65 5.92 -24.58
CA VAL A 403 3.09 6.92 -23.65
C VAL A 403 2.00 7.77 -24.30
N THR A 404 2.05 7.99 -25.61
CA THR A 404 1.04 8.78 -26.36
C THR A 404 -0.19 7.98 -26.79
N GLN A 405 -0.21 6.65 -26.60
CA GLN A 405 -1.44 5.88 -26.82
C GLN A 405 -2.39 6.05 -25.62
N PRO A 406 -3.65 6.49 -25.84
CA PRO A 406 -4.63 6.49 -24.77
C PRO A 406 -4.84 5.03 -24.32
N THR A 407 -4.49 4.75 -23.08
CA THR A 407 -4.83 3.47 -22.44
C THR A 407 -6.36 3.42 -22.31
N PRO A 408 -7.03 2.37 -22.82
CA PRO A 408 -8.43 2.17 -22.53
C PRO A 408 -8.58 2.00 -21.01
N ILE A 409 -9.38 2.86 -20.40
CA ILE A 409 -9.77 2.75 -19.00
C ILE A 409 -10.64 1.49 -18.89
N PRO A 410 -10.28 0.48 -18.07
CA PRO A 410 -11.19 -0.62 -17.79
C PRO A 410 -12.37 -0.10 -16.95
N ASP A 411 -13.60 -0.39 -17.35
CA ASP A 411 -14.85 -0.07 -16.62
C ASP A 411 -15.04 -0.90 -15.33
N VAL A 412 -13.96 -1.26 -14.65
CA VAL A 412 -14.01 -1.95 -13.36
C VAL A 412 -13.20 -1.12 -12.36
N PRO A 413 -13.76 -0.75 -11.20
CA PRO A 413 -13.00 -0.02 -10.19
C PRO A 413 -11.83 -0.88 -9.73
N MET A 414 -10.62 -0.46 -10.08
CA MET A 414 -9.39 -0.96 -9.49
C MET A 414 -9.37 -0.56 -8.03
N MET A 415 -9.78 -1.48 -7.16
CA MET A 415 -9.35 -1.45 -5.76
C MET A 415 -7.82 -1.51 -5.73
N GLY A 416 -7.22 -0.40 -5.34
CA GLY A 416 -5.81 -0.33 -4.93
C GLY A 416 -5.55 -1.18 -3.68
N PRO A 417 -4.27 -1.32 -3.31
CA PRO A 417 -3.74 -2.45 -2.56
C PRO A 417 -4.25 -2.43 -1.12
N THR A 418 -5.05 -3.43 -0.76
CA THR A 418 -5.27 -3.81 0.64
C THR A 418 -3.96 -4.39 1.16
N GLY A 419 -3.16 -3.54 1.82
CA GLY A 419 -2.08 -3.93 2.71
C GLY A 419 -2.66 -4.52 3.99
N ILE A 420 -3.36 -5.64 3.85
CA ILE A 420 -3.71 -6.53 4.96
C ILE A 420 -2.55 -7.51 5.07
N ASP A 421 -1.94 -7.49 6.24
CA ASP A 421 -0.94 -8.42 6.71
C ASP A 421 -1.67 -9.74 6.99
N ASP A 422 -1.74 -10.64 6.00
CA ASP A 422 -2.21 -12.01 6.19
C ASP A 422 -1.03 -12.85 6.75
N ASP A 423 -0.71 -12.63 8.03
CA ASP A 423 -0.09 -13.65 8.88
C ASP A 423 -1.15 -14.43 9.70
N ASP A 424 -2.44 -14.19 9.44
CA ASP A 424 -3.49 -15.12 9.84
C ASP A 424 -3.51 -16.31 8.87
N ASP A 425 -3.34 -17.50 9.43
CA ASP A 425 -3.36 -18.79 8.77
C ASP A 425 -4.46 -18.88 7.69
N TYR A 426 -4.08 -18.74 6.42
CA TYR A 426 -4.93 -19.13 5.30
C TYR A 426 -5.15 -20.65 5.41
N ASP A 427 -6.27 -21.05 5.99
CA ASP A 427 -6.77 -22.42 5.99
C ASP A 427 -7.88 -22.57 4.96
N PRO A 428 -7.62 -23.22 3.81
CA PRO A 428 -8.60 -23.28 2.73
C PRO A 428 -9.77 -24.25 2.99
N GLU A 429 -9.87 -24.92 4.14
CA GLU A 429 -10.98 -25.84 4.44
C GLU A 429 -11.46 -25.76 5.90
N PHE A 430 -12.72 -25.37 6.07
CA PHE A 430 -13.51 -25.52 7.29
C PHE A 430 -13.47 -26.99 7.74
N VAL A 431 -12.75 -27.31 8.81
CA VAL A 431 -12.73 -28.65 9.41
C VAL A 431 -13.98 -28.83 10.24
N SER A 432 -14.98 -29.54 9.71
CA SER A 432 -16.08 -30.10 10.48
C SER A 432 -15.54 -31.25 11.34
N ASN A 433 -15.17 -30.96 12.59
CA ASN A 433 -14.80 -31.97 13.56
C ASN A 433 -16.08 -32.57 14.20
N PRO A 434 -16.35 -33.89 14.12
CA PRO A 434 -17.63 -34.47 14.53
C PRO A 434 -17.71 -34.90 16.00
N ASP A 435 -16.77 -34.52 16.86
CA ASP A 435 -16.73 -34.94 18.27
C ASP A 435 -16.68 -33.74 19.23
N LEU A 436 -17.81 -33.09 19.49
CA LEU A 436 -18.05 -32.43 20.78
C LEU A 436 -19.51 -32.60 21.22
N MET A 437 -19.63 -32.98 22.48
CA MET A 437 -20.79 -33.60 23.12
C MET A 437 -22.02 -32.70 23.25
N VAL A 438 -23.16 -33.36 23.14
CA VAL A 438 -24.52 -32.96 23.52
C VAL A 438 -24.58 -32.39 24.94
N VAL A 439 -25.20 -31.20 25.10
CA VAL A 439 -25.93 -30.80 26.32
C VAL A 439 -27.25 -30.14 25.88
N PRO A 440 -28.41 -30.52 26.45
CA PRO A 440 -29.71 -30.34 25.80
C PRO A 440 -30.50 -29.08 26.24
N SER A 441 -31.39 -28.68 25.34
CA SER A 441 -32.75 -28.13 25.57
C SER A 441 -32.94 -27.00 26.59
N SER A 442 -33.12 -25.77 26.10
CA SER A 442 -34.06 -24.81 26.72
C SER A 442 -34.49 -23.61 25.85
N THR A 443 -34.03 -23.47 24.60
CA THR A 443 -34.29 -22.24 23.81
C THR A 443 -35.26 -22.40 22.62
N GLU A 444 -35.81 -23.59 22.35
CA GLU A 444 -36.74 -23.78 21.23
C GLU A 444 -38.15 -23.23 21.51
N LYS A 445 -38.60 -23.20 22.77
CA LYS A 445 -39.96 -22.73 23.11
C LYS A 445 -40.15 -21.21 23.18
N ALA A 446 -39.07 -20.43 23.16
CA ALA A 446 -39.16 -18.96 23.23
C ALA A 446 -39.21 -18.29 21.84
N LEU A 447 -38.87 -19.03 20.77
CA LEU A 447 -38.78 -18.47 19.42
C LEU A 447 -40.08 -18.63 18.61
N GLU A 448 -40.95 -19.55 19.02
CA GLU A 448 -42.16 -19.92 18.27
C GLU A 448 -43.35 -18.97 18.54
N GLU A 449 -43.31 -18.18 19.62
CA GLU A 449 -44.37 -17.20 19.97
C GLU A 449 -44.22 -15.83 19.29
N LEU A 450 -43.17 -15.60 18.48
CA LEU A 450 -42.92 -14.30 17.80
C LEU A 450 -43.11 -14.32 16.28
N ALA A 451 -43.57 -15.42 15.68
CA ALA A 451 -43.76 -15.52 14.25
C ALA A 451 -45.05 -14.82 13.77
N GLN A 452 -44.94 -13.56 13.32
CA GLN A 452 -45.97 -12.90 12.50
C GLN A 452 -45.86 -13.35 11.03
N PRO A 453 -46.97 -13.36 10.26
CA PRO A 453 -46.95 -13.82 8.87
C PRO A 453 -46.17 -12.86 7.97
N ALA A 454 -45.31 -13.43 7.12
CA ALA A 454 -44.37 -12.71 6.27
C ALA A 454 -45.08 -11.82 5.24
N ILE A 455 -44.82 -10.51 5.34
CA ILE A 455 -45.12 -9.52 4.31
C ILE A 455 -43.96 -9.54 3.31
N ASP A 456 -44.30 -9.55 2.02
CA ASP A 456 -43.43 -9.57 0.85
C ASP A 456 -42.26 -8.57 0.99
N LEU A 457 -41.03 -9.08 1.10
CA LEU A 457 -39.80 -8.27 1.14
C LEU A 457 -39.04 -8.50 -0.17
N GLY A 458 -38.88 -7.40 -0.94
CA GLY A 458 -37.87 -7.30 -1.99
C GLY A 458 -36.44 -7.50 -1.43
N PRO A 459 -35.39 -7.26 -2.23
CA PRO A 459 -34.01 -7.64 -1.86
C PRO A 459 -33.67 -7.17 -0.44
N PHE A 460 -33.57 -8.15 0.48
CA PHE A 460 -33.31 -7.90 1.88
C PHE A 460 -31.84 -7.51 2.02
N GLU A 461 -31.57 -6.22 1.87
CA GLU A 461 -30.42 -5.62 2.52
C GLU A 461 -30.68 -5.72 4.03
N LEU A 462 -29.75 -6.35 4.76
CA LEU A 462 -29.69 -6.20 6.20
C LEU A 462 -29.90 -4.71 6.51
N PRO A 463 -30.85 -4.35 7.39
CA PRO A 463 -30.96 -2.98 7.84
C PRO A 463 -29.57 -2.56 8.25
N LYS A 464 -29.02 -1.52 7.59
CA LYS A 464 -27.73 -0.98 8.00
C LYS A 464 -27.82 -0.82 9.52
N PRO A 465 -26.84 -1.37 10.27
CA PRO A 465 -26.89 -1.29 11.71
C PRO A 465 -27.23 0.16 12.08
N PRO A 466 -28.12 0.39 13.05
CA PRO A 466 -28.54 1.73 13.41
C PRO A 466 -27.27 2.57 13.53
N PRO A 467 -27.21 3.72 12.82
CA PRO A 467 -26.00 4.51 12.81
C PRO A 467 -25.64 4.78 14.26
N LEU A 468 -24.40 4.43 14.61
CA LEU A 468 -23.90 4.66 15.97
C LEU A 468 -24.21 6.11 16.32
N THR A 469 -24.81 6.31 17.49
CA THR A 469 -25.06 7.65 17.98
C THR A 469 -23.73 8.40 18.08
N GLY A 470 -23.73 9.72 17.95
CA GLY A 470 -22.49 10.51 18.08
C GLY A 470 -21.74 10.23 19.39
N ALA A 471 -22.46 9.86 20.45
CA ALA A 471 -21.91 9.42 21.72
C ALA A 471 -21.25 8.02 21.65
N GLU A 472 -21.86 7.05 20.97
CA GLU A 472 -21.28 5.71 20.77
C GLU A 472 -20.03 5.78 19.87
N VAL A 473 -20.08 6.54 18.77
CA VAL A 473 -18.91 6.79 17.91
C VAL A 473 -17.78 7.41 18.71
N ALA A 474 -18.09 8.40 19.55
CA ALA A 474 -17.14 9.01 20.46
C ALA A 474 -16.49 7.96 21.38
N THR A 475 -17.28 7.16 22.10
CA THR A 475 -16.74 6.14 23.02
C THR A 475 -15.90 5.08 22.32
N LEU A 476 -16.32 4.61 21.16
CA LEU A 476 -15.59 3.63 20.37
C LEU A 476 -14.29 4.23 19.81
N SER A 477 -14.32 5.49 19.40
CA SER A 477 -13.13 6.20 18.95
C SER A 477 -12.11 6.36 20.08
N ASP A 478 -12.55 6.67 21.31
CA ASP A 478 -11.68 6.80 22.47
C ASP A 478 -11.04 5.46 22.84
N GLN A 479 -11.82 4.38 22.83
CA GLN A 479 -11.31 3.02 23.06
C GLN A 479 -10.28 2.64 22.00
N THR A 480 -10.59 2.90 20.72
CA THR A 480 -9.69 2.57 19.61
C THR A 480 -8.39 3.34 19.68
N VAL A 481 -8.44 4.67 19.89
CA VAL A 481 -7.25 5.51 20.03
C VAL A 481 -6.44 5.08 21.26
N SER A 482 -7.09 4.80 22.40
CA SER A 482 -6.43 4.31 23.60
C SER A 482 -5.71 2.97 23.36
N HIS A 483 -6.34 2.03 22.66
CA HIS A 483 -5.74 0.72 22.34
C HIS A 483 -4.50 0.87 21.43
N VAL A 484 -4.58 1.71 20.41
CA VAL A 484 -3.43 1.95 19.50
C VAL A 484 -2.28 2.62 20.26
N PHE A 485 -2.55 3.57 21.15
CA PHE A 485 -1.49 4.19 21.97
C PHE A 485 -0.92 3.23 23.02
N GLN A 486 -1.73 2.35 23.62
CA GLN A 486 -1.23 1.28 24.49
C GLN A 486 -0.29 0.33 23.73
N LEU A 487 -0.63 0.00 22.47
CA LEU A 487 0.25 -0.78 21.61
C LEU A 487 1.59 -0.04 21.36
N VAL A 488 1.54 1.26 21.03
CA VAL A 488 2.74 2.10 20.86
C VAL A 488 3.61 2.12 22.12
N THR A 489 3.01 2.26 23.30
CA THR A 489 3.73 2.24 24.58
C THR A 489 4.30 0.85 24.89
N SER A 490 3.59 -0.23 24.56
CA SER A 490 4.08 -1.61 24.72
C SER A 490 5.30 -1.88 23.82
N LEU A 491 5.28 -1.35 22.60
CA LEU A 491 6.40 -1.43 21.66
C LEU A 491 7.61 -0.61 22.14
N GLU A 492 7.36 0.55 22.76
CA GLU A 492 8.39 1.38 23.42
C GLU A 492 9.04 0.65 24.61
N ALA A 493 8.25 -0.05 25.43
CA ALA A 493 8.74 -0.84 26.57
C ALA A 493 9.52 -2.10 26.15
N SER A 494 9.21 -2.68 24.98
CA SER A 494 9.85 -3.89 24.48
C SER A 494 11.32 -3.72 24.07
N GLY A 495 11.83 -2.48 24.06
CA GLY A 495 13.26 -2.21 23.90
C GLY A 495 13.84 -2.56 22.54
N GLN A 496 13.03 -2.57 21.48
CA GLN A 496 13.52 -2.64 20.09
C GLN A 496 14.37 -1.41 19.77
N SER A 497 15.65 -1.50 20.10
CA SER A 497 16.64 -0.44 19.93
C SER A 497 16.90 -0.18 18.45
N HIS A 498 16.55 1.04 18.04
CA HIS A 498 16.74 1.61 16.72
C HIS A 498 18.16 1.43 16.16
N ALA A 499 18.31 0.70 15.06
CA ALA A 499 19.28 1.11 14.06
C ALA A 499 18.79 2.47 13.54
N LYS A 500 19.60 3.53 13.66
CA LYS A 500 19.29 4.90 13.19
C LYS A 500 18.99 4.89 11.68
N GLN A 501 17.76 4.57 11.31
CA GLN A 501 17.25 4.70 9.96
C GLN A 501 16.95 6.18 9.71
N LYS A 502 17.52 6.71 8.63
CA LYS A 502 17.26 8.08 8.20
C LYS A 502 15.78 8.24 7.83
N LEU A 503 15.13 9.17 8.52
CA LEU A 503 13.83 9.73 8.16
C LEU A 503 13.94 10.38 6.77
N GLY A 504 13.09 9.98 5.83
CA GLY A 504 13.04 10.51 4.47
C GLY A 504 11.62 10.53 3.95
N PHE A 505 11.31 11.53 3.12
CA PHE A 505 9.96 11.84 2.61
C PHE A 505 9.29 10.68 1.82
N ASN A 506 10.09 9.71 1.35
CA ASN A 506 9.64 8.55 0.56
C ASN A 506 9.45 7.26 1.36
N ARG A 507 9.54 7.27 2.70
CA ARG A 507 9.21 6.07 3.50
C ARG A 507 7.70 5.82 3.43
N LEU A 508 7.32 4.64 2.93
CA LEU A 508 5.96 4.14 3.09
C LEU A 508 5.66 4.01 4.58
N ALA A 509 4.67 4.74 5.08
CA ALA A 509 4.15 4.50 6.42
C ALA A 509 3.61 3.06 6.49
N ALA A 510 3.82 2.38 7.62
CA ALA A 510 3.41 0.99 7.88
C ALA A 510 4.29 -0.13 7.29
N SER A 511 5.48 0.12 6.73
CA SER A 511 6.32 -0.96 6.18
C SER A 511 6.95 -1.89 7.22
N THR A 512 6.98 -1.52 8.50
CA THR A 512 7.79 -2.23 9.53
C THR A 512 7.09 -2.47 10.87
N ASN A 513 5.79 -2.15 11.04
CA ASN A 513 5.04 -2.33 12.31
C ASN A 513 5.71 -1.75 13.58
N ASP A 514 6.73 -0.90 13.44
CA ASP A 514 7.42 -0.25 14.55
C ASP A 514 6.58 0.86 15.20
N ARG A 515 6.98 1.29 16.40
CA ARG A 515 6.51 2.52 17.07
C ARG A 515 6.34 3.71 16.12
N ASP A 516 7.39 4.04 15.36
CA ASP A 516 7.38 5.21 14.45
C ASP A 516 6.34 5.07 13.34
N SER A 517 6.02 3.84 12.95
CA SER A 517 5.02 3.55 11.91
C SER A 517 3.61 3.80 12.44
N TRP A 518 3.28 3.31 13.63
CA TRP A 518 2.00 3.55 14.30
C TRP A 518 1.77 5.03 14.60
N ILE A 519 2.79 5.74 15.08
CA ILE A 519 2.71 7.18 15.31
C ILE A 519 2.51 7.92 13.97
N THR A 520 3.16 7.49 12.89
CA THR A 520 2.94 8.09 11.56
C THR A 520 1.52 7.85 11.04
N ILE A 521 0.95 6.67 11.28
CA ILE A 521 -0.44 6.37 10.93
C ILE A 521 -1.38 7.29 11.71
N LEU A 522 -1.20 7.43 13.02
CA LEU A 522 -2.00 8.32 13.86
C LEU A 522 -1.91 9.78 13.42
N MET A 523 -0.70 10.27 13.12
CA MET A 523 -0.50 11.62 12.58
C MET A 523 -1.26 11.82 11.26
N ARG A 524 -1.19 10.85 10.34
CA ARG A 524 -1.91 10.91 9.06
C ARG A 524 -3.42 10.73 9.20
N LEU A 525 -3.88 9.94 10.17
CA LEU A 525 -5.30 9.77 10.44
C LEU A 525 -5.87 11.07 11.01
N ALA A 526 -5.15 11.75 11.90
CA ALA A 526 -5.54 13.07 12.40
C ALA A 526 -5.60 14.13 11.29
N THR A 527 -4.63 14.14 10.36
CA THR A 527 -4.52 15.19 9.33
C THR A 527 -5.22 14.89 8.01
N ARG A 528 -5.44 13.62 7.67
CA ARG A 528 -5.98 13.16 6.37
C ARG A 528 -7.26 12.33 6.46
N ALA A 529 -7.77 12.01 7.65
CA ALA A 529 -9.20 11.69 7.78
C ALA A 529 -10.00 12.84 7.12
N PRO A 530 -11.22 12.61 6.59
CA PRO A 530 -12.00 13.64 5.92
C PRO A 530 -12.26 14.80 6.87
N ALA A 531 -11.29 15.71 6.91
CA ALA A 531 -11.27 16.88 7.74
C ALA A 531 -12.19 17.86 7.03
N GLY A 532 -13.39 18.02 7.58
CA GLY A 532 -14.22 19.17 7.29
C GLY A 532 -15.01 19.13 6.00
N LEU A 533 -15.40 17.97 5.46
CA LEU A 533 -16.50 17.98 4.47
C LEU A 533 -17.78 18.54 5.11
N ASP A 534 -18.00 18.26 6.41
CA ASP A 534 -19.13 18.79 7.19
C ASP A 534 -18.89 20.24 7.68
N ASP A 535 -17.68 20.58 8.13
CA ASP A 535 -17.39 21.95 8.62
C ASP A 535 -17.37 22.99 7.48
N VAL A 536 -16.95 22.60 6.27
CA VAL A 536 -17.01 23.44 5.06
C VAL A 536 -18.45 23.52 4.54
N ALA A 537 -19.24 22.45 4.62
CA ALA A 537 -20.66 22.50 4.27
C ALA A 537 -21.48 23.39 5.22
N HIS A 538 -21.15 23.40 6.52
CA HIS A 538 -21.77 24.28 7.50
C HIS A 538 -21.37 25.75 7.35
N SER A 539 -20.11 26.05 7.02
CA SER A 539 -19.68 27.44 6.77
C SER A 539 -20.17 28.02 5.43
N LEU A 540 -20.56 27.17 4.48
CA LEU A 540 -21.14 27.58 3.19
C LEU A 540 -22.67 27.73 3.20
N THR A 541 -23.35 27.39 4.31
CA THR A 541 -24.82 27.39 4.40
C THR A 541 -25.42 28.45 5.33
N GLU A 542 -24.61 29.20 6.07
CA GLU A 542 -25.11 30.32 6.90
C GLU A 542 -24.94 31.67 6.20
N ASP A 543 -26.07 32.24 5.78
CA ASP A 543 -26.20 33.61 5.28
C ASP A 543 -25.81 34.65 6.35
N ASP A 544 -25.22 35.74 5.87
CA ASP A 544 -24.81 36.97 6.58
C ASP A 544 -25.68 37.34 7.81
N SER A 545 -25.11 37.24 9.01
CA SER A 545 -25.48 38.13 10.14
C SER A 545 -24.28 38.42 11.06
N PRO A 546 -23.93 39.69 11.33
CA PRO A 546 -22.68 40.06 12.00
C PRO A 546 -22.80 40.08 13.53
N SER A 547 -23.59 39.20 14.15
CA SER A 547 -23.81 39.26 15.59
C SER A 547 -24.20 37.91 16.23
N SER A 548 -23.43 36.86 15.97
CA SER A 548 -23.32 35.77 16.94
C SER A 548 -21.84 35.53 17.26
N ILE A 549 -21.37 36.16 18.34
CA ILE A 549 -20.15 35.71 19.01
C ILE A 549 -20.54 34.40 19.71
N VAL A 550 -20.48 33.31 18.95
CA VAL A 550 -20.55 31.97 19.54
C VAL A 550 -19.27 31.80 20.36
N LYS A 551 -19.42 31.59 21.67
CA LYS A 551 -18.31 31.32 22.57
C LYS A 551 -17.53 30.12 22.04
N LEU A 552 -16.21 30.27 21.96
CA LEU A 552 -15.25 29.36 21.33
C LEU A 552 -15.13 27.97 21.98
N GLU A 553 -16.04 27.60 22.90
CA GLU A 553 -15.99 26.35 23.67
C GLU A 553 -17.12 25.37 23.32
N ASP A 554 -18.14 25.77 22.54
CA ASP A 554 -19.33 24.93 22.28
C ASP A 554 -19.45 24.37 20.84
N ILE A 555 -18.40 24.46 20.01
CA ILE A 555 -18.32 23.76 18.71
C ILE A 555 -17.35 22.58 18.82
N GLU A 556 -17.58 21.71 19.80
CA GLU A 556 -16.95 20.40 19.88
C GLU A 556 -17.98 19.32 19.55
N ALA A 557 -18.40 19.26 18.28
CA ALA A 557 -18.78 17.95 17.75
C ALA A 557 -17.57 17.02 17.96
N PRO A 558 -17.74 15.79 18.47
CA PRO A 558 -16.64 14.91 18.82
C PRO A 558 -15.93 14.40 17.57
N ASN A 559 -15.07 15.24 17.00
CA ASN A 559 -14.29 14.91 15.83
C ASN A 559 -13.12 14.03 16.28
N VAL A 560 -13.15 12.77 15.85
CA VAL A 560 -12.10 11.76 16.10
C VAL A 560 -10.71 12.29 15.78
N ALA A 561 -10.58 13.12 14.75
CA ALA A 561 -9.30 13.74 14.39
C ALA A 561 -8.76 14.64 15.50
N ASN A 562 -9.59 15.49 16.12
CA ASN A 562 -9.16 16.36 17.22
C ASN A 562 -8.82 15.58 18.48
N ARG A 563 -9.51 14.45 18.72
CA ARG A 563 -9.17 13.53 19.81
C ARG A 563 -7.80 12.89 19.59
N ILE A 564 -7.52 12.39 18.38
CA ILE A 564 -6.20 11.86 18.03
C ILE A 564 -5.12 12.94 18.22
N ARG A 565 -5.35 14.17 17.76
CA ARG A 565 -4.42 15.31 17.97
C ARG A 565 -4.17 15.58 19.44
N GLN A 566 -5.22 15.58 20.26
CA GLN A 566 -5.10 15.78 21.71
C GLN A 566 -4.30 14.66 22.38
N THR A 567 -4.47 13.40 21.95
CA THR A 567 -3.68 12.26 22.47
C THR A 567 -2.22 12.33 22.00
N ILE A 568 -1.96 12.68 20.74
CA ILE A 568 -0.58 12.92 20.23
C ILE A 568 0.09 14.03 21.03
N PHE A 569 -0.64 15.12 21.29
CA PHE A 569 -0.16 16.25 22.09
C PHE A 569 0.24 15.82 23.51
N MET A 570 -0.62 15.08 24.23
CA MET A 570 -0.29 14.59 25.57
C MET A 570 0.90 13.63 25.54
N TYR A 571 0.93 12.72 24.56
CA TYR A 571 2.05 11.81 24.36
C TYR A 571 3.37 12.56 24.12
N ILE A 572 3.37 13.66 23.38
CA ILE A 572 4.59 14.46 23.19
C ILE A 572 5.01 15.16 24.49
N LEU A 573 4.07 15.64 25.31
CA LEU A 573 4.37 16.35 26.55
C LEU A 573 4.95 15.44 27.65
N ASP A 574 4.55 14.17 27.70
CA ASP A 574 5.06 13.20 28.68
C ASP A 574 6.59 13.06 28.64
N ASP A 575 7.19 13.07 27.43
CA ASP A 575 8.65 13.07 27.24
C ASP A 575 9.04 13.83 25.97
N PHE A 576 9.02 15.16 26.07
CA PHE A 576 9.31 16.02 24.93
C PHE A 576 10.73 15.86 24.38
N ARG A 577 11.72 15.55 25.24
CA ARG A 577 13.13 15.45 24.83
C ARG A 577 13.35 14.24 23.93
N ALA A 578 12.81 13.08 24.31
CA ALA A 578 12.89 11.88 23.47
C ALA A 578 11.96 11.96 22.25
N ARG A 579 10.82 12.66 22.37
CA ARG A 579 9.75 12.70 21.35
C ARG A 579 9.80 13.93 20.43
N LEU A 580 10.87 14.72 20.47
CA LEU A 580 11.05 15.92 19.63
C LEU A 580 10.84 15.65 18.13
N ASN A 581 11.39 14.54 17.61
CA ASN A 581 11.26 14.19 16.19
C ASN A 581 9.80 13.95 15.80
N ILE A 582 9.01 13.37 16.70
CA ILE A 582 7.59 13.11 16.49
C ILE A 582 6.83 14.43 16.47
N ALA A 583 7.13 15.34 17.40
CA ALA A 583 6.52 16.67 17.42
C ALA A 583 6.77 17.45 16.12
N ILE A 584 8.01 17.45 15.64
CA ILE A 584 8.38 18.11 14.38
C ILE A 584 7.68 17.45 13.19
N SER A 585 7.65 16.11 13.13
CA SER A 585 6.97 15.40 12.05
C SER A 585 5.46 15.69 12.03
N TRP A 586 4.82 15.72 13.20
CA TRP A 586 3.40 16.01 13.33
C TRP A 586 3.08 17.43 12.86
N LEU A 587 3.84 18.42 13.33
CA LEU A 587 3.66 19.82 12.95
C LEU A 587 3.90 20.07 11.45
N ASN A 588 4.85 19.34 10.83
CA ASN A 588 5.06 19.38 9.38
C ASN A 588 3.87 18.80 8.61
N GLU A 589 3.27 17.72 9.10
CA GLU A 589 2.10 17.11 8.50
C GLU A 589 0.85 18.00 8.64
N GLU A 590 0.62 18.62 9.79
CA GLU A 590 -0.49 19.58 10.01
C GLU A 590 -0.36 20.80 9.08
N TRP A 591 0.85 21.36 8.95
CA TRP A 591 1.09 22.47 8.03
C TRP A 591 0.85 22.08 6.57
N TYR A 592 1.29 20.88 6.17
CA TYR A 592 1.07 20.38 4.82
C TYR A 592 -0.41 20.18 4.52
N ALA A 593 -1.17 19.63 5.48
CA ALA A 593 -2.61 19.45 5.36
C ALA A 593 -3.33 20.80 5.22
N ASP A 594 -3.04 21.78 6.10
CA ASP A 594 -3.62 23.12 6.02
C ASP A 594 -3.27 23.80 4.68
N LYS A 595 -2.04 23.64 4.16
CA LYS A 595 -1.66 24.17 2.84
C LYS A 595 -2.35 23.48 1.67
N LEU A 596 -2.65 22.19 1.78
CA LEU A 596 -3.40 21.47 0.75
C LEU A 596 -4.86 21.95 0.71
N ILE A 597 -5.48 22.12 1.87
CA ILE A 597 -6.84 22.68 2.01
C ILE A 597 -6.87 24.11 1.47
N ALA A 598 -5.90 24.96 1.81
CA ALA A 598 -5.83 26.33 1.29
C ALA A 598 -5.66 26.41 -0.25
N LYS A 599 -5.17 25.34 -0.91
CA LYS A 599 -5.12 25.28 -2.38
C LYS A 599 -6.48 24.93 -3.00
N THR A 600 -7.26 24.09 -2.34
CA THR A 600 -8.61 23.72 -2.80
C THR A 600 -9.65 24.79 -2.40
N HIS A 601 -9.40 25.50 -1.31
CA HIS A 601 -10.25 26.55 -0.72
C HIS A 601 -9.45 27.84 -0.46
N PRO A 602 -9.19 28.67 -1.49
CA PRO A 602 -8.39 29.91 -1.38
C PRO A 602 -8.95 30.96 -0.42
N GLU A 603 -10.24 30.88 -0.10
CA GLU A 603 -10.96 31.71 0.88
C GLU A 603 -10.43 31.53 2.32
N LEU A 604 -9.91 30.34 2.66
CA LEU A 604 -9.42 29.98 4.00
C LEU A 604 -7.93 30.32 4.18
N LYS A 605 -7.50 31.55 3.86
CA LYS A 605 -6.09 32.01 3.82
C LYS A 605 -5.22 31.70 5.08
N HIS A 606 -5.83 31.35 6.20
CA HIS A 606 -5.17 30.99 7.47
C HIS A 606 -4.79 29.50 7.58
N LEU A 607 -3.85 29.19 8.48
CA LEU A 607 -3.45 27.82 8.85
C LEU A 607 -4.03 27.47 10.24
N PRO A 608 -5.33 27.12 10.35
CA PRO A 608 -6.04 27.08 11.63
C PRO A 608 -5.56 25.97 12.57
N ASN A 609 -5.15 24.82 12.03
CA ASN A 609 -4.71 23.69 12.85
C ASN A 609 -3.25 23.86 13.24
N TYR A 610 -2.38 24.16 12.26
CA TYR A 610 -0.96 24.31 12.51
C TYR A 610 -0.66 25.39 13.57
N SER A 611 -1.20 26.60 13.39
CA SER A 611 -0.97 27.73 14.31
C SER A 611 -1.42 27.40 15.74
N ARG A 612 -2.63 26.85 15.88
CA ARG A 612 -3.20 26.40 17.17
C ARG A 612 -2.29 25.42 17.90
N TRP A 613 -1.85 24.36 17.22
CA TRP A 613 -1.08 23.29 17.88
C TRP A 613 0.37 23.68 18.15
N VAL A 614 1.01 24.48 17.30
CA VAL A 614 2.36 25.00 17.57
C VAL A 614 2.34 25.89 18.81
N VAL A 615 1.41 26.83 18.91
CA VAL A 615 1.32 27.75 20.06
C VAL A 615 1.02 26.99 21.34
N ARG A 616 0.05 26.06 21.33
CA ARG A 616 -0.26 25.22 22.50
C ARG A 616 0.94 24.38 22.95
N LEU A 617 1.71 23.85 22.01
CA LEU A 617 2.89 23.04 22.32
C LEU A 617 4.00 23.91 22.92
N LEU A 618 4.23 25.11 22.38
CA LEU A 618 5.17 26.07 22.97
C LEU A 618 4.73 26.52 24.36
N ASP A 619 3.47 26.86 24.57
CA ASP A 619 2.96 27.29 25.89
C ASP A 619 3.17 26.25 26.99
N ARG A 620 3.04 24.98 26.63
CA ARG A 620 3.29 23.88 27.55
C ARG A 620 4.77 23.52 27.65
N LEU A 621 5.58 23.77 26.63
CA LEU A 621 7.00 23.44 26.61
C LEU A 621 7.87 24.47 27.32
N LEU A 622 7.66 25.76 27.02
CA LEU A 622 8.52 26.87 27.45
C LEU A 622 8.77 26.92 28.97
N PRO A 623 7.80 26.62 29.86
CA PRO A 623 8.04 26.58 31.29
C PRO A 623 9.08 25.52 31.71
N TYR A 624 9.13 24.37 31.03
CA TYR A 624 10.00 23.23 31.36
C TYR A 624 11.38 23.28 30.70
N LEU A 625 11.65 24.29 29.86
CA LEU A 625 12.97 24.49 29.25
C LEU A 625 13.93 25.12 30.26
N ASP A 626 15.06 24.46 30.48
CA ASP A 626 16.16 24.96 31.29
C ASP A 626 17.22 25.62 30.39
N ALA A 627 18.12 26.44 30.94
CA ALA A 627 19.18 27.13 30.20
C ALA A 627 20.12 26.17 29.41
N ARG A 628 20.12 24.88 29.78
CA ARG A 628 20.88 23.80 29.14
C ARG A 628 20.25 23.28 27.85
N ASP A 629 18.96 23.47 27.64
CA ASP A 629 18.20 22.92 26.50
C ASP A 629 18.31 23.78 25.22
N LYS A 630 19.33 24.64 25.11
CA LYS A 630 19.52 25.53 23.95
C LYS A 630 19.49 24.81 22.60
N ASN A 631 20.07 23.62 22.53
CA ASN A 631 20.09 22.83 21.30
C ASN A 631 18.70 22.29 20.94
N LEU A 632 17.88 22.00 21.95
CA LEU A 632 16.51 21.50 21.77
C LEU A 632 15.63 22.61 21.17
N LEU A 633 15.68 23.81 21.75
CA LEU A 633 14.91 24.96 21.28
C LEU A 633 15.36 25.40 19.87
N ILE A 634 16.67 25.49 19.62
CA ILE A 634 17.23 25.80 18.30
C ILE A 634 16.72 24.79 17.27
N ARG A 635 16.82 23.50 17.57
CA ARG A 635 16.41 22.42 16.66
C ARG A 635 14.91 22.47 16.38
N PHE A 636 14.09 22.62 17.41
CA PHE A 636 12.63 22.73 17.27
C PHE A 636 12.25 23.90 16.36
N LEU A 637 12.67 25.13 16.70
CA LEU A 637 12.34 26.32 15.91
C LEU A 637 12.93 26.28 14.50
N SER A 638 14.08 25.61 14.30
CA SER A 638 14.70 25.51 12.98
C SER A 638 14.06 24.46 12.08
N GLU A 639 13.38 23.44 12.63
CA GLU A 639 12.80 22.30 11.87
C GLU A 639 11.27 22.40 11.69
N ILE A 640 10.56 23.26 12.43
CA ILE A 640 9.12 23.51 12.21
C ILE A 640 8.87 24.27 10.88
N PRO A 641 7.76 24.04 10.17
CA PRO A 641 7.59 24.54 8.80
C PRO A 641 7.44 26.06 8.71
N ALA A 642 6.63 26.70 9.56
CA ALA A 642 6.38 28.14 9.55
C ALA A 642 6.58 28.77 10.95
N ILE A 643 6.98 30.03 10.99
CA ILE A 643 7.19 30.78 12.24
C ILE A 643 6.44 32.09 12.10
N ASP A 644 5.34 32.20 12.84
CA ASP A 644 4.50 33.40 12.87
C ASP A 644 4.89 34.31 14.05
N ARG A 645 4.39 35.55 14.06
CA ARG A 645 4.65 36.51 15.15
C ARG A 645 4.27 35.95 16.51
N GLU A 646 3.13 35.27 16.61
CA GLU A 646 2.67 34.65 17.86
C GLU A 646 3.68 33.64 18.42
N VAL A 647 4.34 32.86 17.56
CA VAL A 647 5.38 31.91 17.97
C VAL A 647 6.58 32.64 18.56
N LEU A 648 7.01 33.72 17.93
CA LEU A 648 8.13 34.54 18.40
C LEU A 648 7.79 35.29 19.69
N ASP A 649 6.55 35.75 19.85
CA ASP A 649 6.07 36.39 21.08
C ASP A 649 6.10 35.42 22.27
N ARG A 650 5.72 34.14 22.06
CA ARG A 650 5.88 33.12 23.11
C ARG A 650 7.35 32.83 23.41
N VAL A 651 8.21 32.74 22.40
CA VAL A 651 9.66 32.53 22.64
C VAL A 651 10.27 33.74 23.36
N LYS A 652 9.81 34.96 23.06
CA LYS A 652 10.24 36.21 23.71
C LYS A 652 9.99 36.19 25.22
N THR A 653 8.97 35.50 25.72
CA THR A 653 8.74 35.41 27.19
C THR A 653 9.88 34.72 27.93
N LEU A 654 10.71 33.91 27.24
CA LEU A 654 11.93 33.34 27.84
C LEU A 654 13.02 34.39 28.09
N ALA A 655 12.99 35.52 27.39
CA ALA A 655 13.97 36.59 27.58
C ALA A 655 13.76 37.37 28.89
N SER A 656 12.59 37.23 29.52
CA SER A 656 12.29 37.81 30.84
C SER A 656 13.07 37.14 31.98
N ASP A 657 13.59 35.93 31.77
CA ASP A 657 14.45 35.23 32.72
C ASP A 657 15.94 35.42 32.32
N PRO A 658 16.78 36.05 33.17
CA PRO A 658 18.20 36.28 32.87
C PRO A 658 18.99 35.02 32.57
N GLU A 659 18.61 33.86 33.12
CA GLU A 659 19.31 32.59 32.87
C GLU A 659 18.97 32.00 31.50
N ARG A 660 17.74 32.23 31.01
CA ARG A 660 17.23 31.70 29.73
C ARG A 660 17.44 32.67 28.55
N LEU A 661 17.71 33.94 28.85
CA LEU A 661 17.97 35.01 27.86
C LEU A 661 19.02 34.63 26.81
N SER A 662 20.16 34.06 27.23
CA SER A 662 21.24 33.66 26.32
C SER A 662 20.78 32.57 25.34
N MET A 663 19.98 31.62 25.80
CA MET A 663 19.37 30.58 24.97
C MET A 663 18.36 31.17 23.98
N CYS A 664 17.49 32.07 24.44
CA CYS A 664 16.48 32.74 23.61
C CYS A 664 17.15 33.49 22.44
N ILE A 665 18.13 34.37 22.74
CA ILE A 665 18.81 35.15 21.71
C ILE A 665 19.62 34.26 20.76
N LEU A 666 20.29 33.21 21.27
CA LEU A 666 21.00 32.27 20.41
C LEU A 666 20.03 31.56 19.45
N SER A 667 18.86 31.12 19.92
CA SER A 667 17.85 30.49 19.07
C SER A 667 17.34 31.42 17.96
N MET A 668 17.09 32.69 18.28
CA MET A 668 16.73 33.71 17.29
C MET A 668 17.86 34.00 16.31
N GLN A 669 19.12 34.01 16.74
CA GLN A 669 20.28 34.17 15.86
C GLN A 669 20.40 33.03 14.84
N TYR A 670 20.10 31.79 15.23
CA TYR A 670 20.05 30.66 14.30
C TYR A 670 18.92 30.79 13.27
N LEU A 671 17.76 31.32 13.68
CA LEU A 671 16.68 31.64 12.74
C LEU A 671 17.11 32.69 11.70
N LEU A 672 17.83 33.73 12.11
CA LEU A 672 18.39 34.73 11.18
C LEU A 672 19.35 34.09 10.17
N MET A 673 20.17 33.13 10.60
CA MET A 673 21.14 32.46 9.72
C MET A 673 20.48 31.48 8.76
N LEU A 674 19.57 30.62 9.25
CA LEU A 674 19.07 29.45 8.53
C LEU A 674 17.73 29.68 7.80
N ARG A 675 16.97 30.74 8.15
CA ARG A 675 15.63 31.00 7.59
C ARG A 675 15.48 32.45 7.11
N PRO A 676 15.92 32.78 5.89
CA PRO A 676 15.80 34.12 5.31
C PRO A 676 14.39 34.76 5.37
N PRO A 677 13.27 34.03 5.16
CA PRO A 677 11.93 34.63 5.13
C PRO A 677 11.44 35.23 6.45
N VAL A 678 12.00 34.81 7.60
CA VAL A 678 11.55 35.25 8.93
C VAL A 678 12.47 36.33 9.52
N ARG A 679 13.49 36.75 8.77
CA ARG A 679 14.55 37.64 9.28
C ARG A 679 14.02 38.95 9.85
N ASP A 680 13.16 39.64 9.09
CA ASP A 680 12.65 40.95 9.49
C ASP A 680 11.83 40.85 10.78
N VAL A 681 10.96 39.85 10.87
CA VAL A 681 10.12 39.61 12.05
C VAL A 681 10.96 39.23 13.28
N VAL A 682 12.01 38.43 13.10
CA VAL A 682 12.94 38.06 14.19
C VAL A 682 13.74 39.28 14.64
N LEU A 683 14.22 40.13 13.72
CA LEU A 683 14.94 41.35 14.05
C LEU A 683 14.06 42.32 14.84
N ASP A 684 12.80 42.51 14.44
CA ASP A 684 11.83 43.33 15.17
C ASP A 684 11.57 42.77 16.58
N THR A 685 11.51 41.44 16.72
CA THR A 685 11.35 40.79 18.04
C THR A 685 12.57 41.00 18.94
N ILE A 686 13.79 40.86 18.38
CA ILE A 686 15.06 41.10 19.11
C ILE A 686 15.17 42.58 19.53
N GLU A 687 14.74 43.50 18.67
CA GLU A 687 14.70 44.92 18.96
C GLU A 687 13.71 45.24 20.10
N SER A 688 12.53 44.62 20.08
CA SER A 688 11.57 44.72 21.18
C SER A 688 12.14 44.19 22.52
N ILE A 689 12.93 43.10 22.49
CA ILE A 689 13.67 42.62 23.67
C ILE A 689 14.73 43.62 24.13
N TRP A 690 15.37 44.35 23.21
CA TRP A 690 16.36 45.37 23.56
C TRP A 690 15.71 46.57 24.27
N TYR A 691 14.54 47.05 23.81
CA TYR A 691 13.82 48.14 24.47
C TYR A 691 13.29 47.76 25.85
N GLU A 692 12.73 46.56 25.99
CA GLU A 692 12.07 46.10 27.22
C GLU A 692 13.01 45.46 28.24
N GLY A 693 14.23 45.06 27.84
CA GLY A 693 15.13 44.25 28.65
C GLY A 693 16.16 45.00 29.51
N ASP A 694 16.73 44.27 30.48
CA ASP A 694 17.78 44.75 31.38
C ASP A 694 19.14 44.98 30.67
N SER A 695 20.11 45.57 31.37
CA SER A 695 21.47 45.84 30.84
C SER A 695 22.14 44.61 30.19
N GLN A 696 21.89 43.41 30.73
CA GLN A 696 22.37 42.16 30.13
C GLN A 696 21.68 41.83 28.79
N ALA A 697 20.37 41.98 28.70
CA ALA A 697 19.59 41.78 27.47
C ALA A 697 20.03 42.76 26.39
N LYS A 698 20.22 44.04 26.74
CA LYS A 698 20.71 45.09 25.83
C LYS A 698 22.08 44.76 25.26
N ASN A 699 23.01 44.29 26.09
CA ASN A 699 24.37 43.94 25.64
C ASN A 699 24.41 42.73 24.68
N VAL A 700 23.56 41.72 24.91
CA VAL A 700 23.52 40.50 24.08
C VAL A 700 22.80 40.76 22.75
N THR A 701 21.68 41.47 22.78
CA THR A 701 20.89 41.81 21.59
C THR A 701 21.59 42.84 20.70
N ALA A 702 22.28 43.85 21.27
CA ALA A 702 23.04 44.85 20.52
C ALA A 702 24.10 44.25 19.60
N LYS A 703 24.77 43.18 20.04
CA LYS A 703 25.76 42.46 19.22
C LYS A 703 25.13 41.80 17.99
N VAL A 704 23.88 41.35 18.10
CA VAL A 704 23.14 40.73 16.99
C VAL A 704 22.57 41.78 16.06
N LEU A 705 21.93 42.83 16.59
CA LEU A 705 21.33 43.93 15.82
C LEU A 705 22.38 44.69 15.00
N THR A 706 23.55 44.99 15.59
CA THR A 706 24.67 45.62 14.87
C THR A 706 25.13 44.82 13.64
N LYS A 707 25.05 43.49 13.73
CA LYS A 707 25.54 42.59 12.68
C LYS A 707 24.52 42.37 11.56
N TRP A 708 23.23 42.36 11.89
CA TRP A 708 22.16 41.92 10.97
C TRP A 708 21.20 43.03 10.54
N ARG A 709 21.19 44.21 11.18
CA ARG A 709 20.38 45.37 10.82
C ARG A 709 21.30 46.56 10.45
N PRO A 710 21.63 46.76 9.17
CA PRO A 710 22.47 47.88 8.73
C PRO A 710 21.79 49.22 9.04
N GLY A 711 22.42 50.07 9.85
CA GLY A 711 21.88 51.38 10.24
C GLY A 711 21.44 51.51 11.70
N TRP A 712 21.23 50.40 12.42
CA TRP A 712 20.78 50.41 13.82
C TRP A 712 21.71 51.21 14.75
N ASN A 713 23.03 51.12 14.55
CA ASN A 713 24.01 51.90 15.32
C ASN A 713 23.89 53.43 15.14
N GLN A 714 23.30 53.91 14.04
CA GLN A 714 23.07 55.33 13.80
C GLN A 714 21.75 55.79 14.44
N GLU A 715 20.72 54.94 14.41
CA GLU A 715 19.42 55.16 15.06
C GLU A 715 19.56 55.20 16.59
N VAL A 716 20.25 54.24 17.21
CA VAL A 716 20.51 54.23 18.67
C VAL A 716 21.31 55.45 19.12
N LYS A 717 22.32 55.87 18.35
CA LYS A 717 23.10 57.09 18.65
C LYS A 717 22.28 58.37 18.48
N LYS A 718 21.29 58.37 17.59
CA LYS A 718 20.37 59.48 17.38
C LYS A 718 19.35 59.56 18.51
N GLU A 719 18.77 58.43 18.93
CA GLU A 719 17.87 58.36 20.09
C GLU A 719 18.58 58.69 21.40
N GLU A 720 19.80 58.19 21.64
CA GLU A 720 20.61 58.57 22.82
C GLU A 720 21.02 60.04 22.82
N ALA A 721 21.20 60.65 21.63
CA ALA A 721 21.45 62.07 21.49
C ALA A 721 20.17 62.89 21.76
N GLU A 722 19.02 62.43 21.28
CA GLU A 722 17.71 63.06 21.52
C GLU A 722 17.29 62.96 23.00
N THR A 723 17.48 61.81 23.67
CA THR A 723 17.24 61.69 25.13
C THR A 723 18.23 62.51 25.95
N LYS A 724 19.49 62.64 25.55
CA LYS A 724 20.46 63.54 26.22
C LYS A 724 20.10 65.02 26.03
N VAL A 725 19.50 65.39 24.91
CA VAL A 725 18.99 66.75 24.65
C VAL A 725 17.71 67.01 25.48
N GLU A 726 16.82 66.03 25.63
CA GLU A 726 15.63 66.12 26.49
C GLU A 726 15.98 66.20 28.00
N VAL A 727 16.98 65.44 28.45
CA VAL A 727 17.49 65.48 29.83
C VAL A 727 18.26 66.78 30.12
N GLN A 728 18.91 67.39 29.12
CA GLN A 728 19.48 68.73 29.24
C GLN A 728 18.43 69.85 29.26
N ALA A 729 17.27 69.66 28.62
CA ALA A 729 16.17 70.63 28.61
C ALA A 729 15.43 70.71 29.96
N ASN A 730 15.34 69.59 30.70
CA ASN A 730 14.66 69.53 32.01
C ASN A 730 15.63 69.65 33.20
N GLY A 731 16.53 70.62 33.14
CA GLY A 731 17.53 70.86 34.18
C GLY A 731 16.95 71.30 35.54
N LEU A 732 17.10 70.45 36.56
CA LEU A 732 17.26 70.86 37.95
C LEU A 732 18.62 70.33 38.45
N LYS A 733 19.57 71.25 38.59
CA LYS A 733 20.93 71.01 39.06
C LYS A 733 20.92 70.59 40.53
N SER A 734 21.61 69.50 40.85
CA SER A 734 22.10 69.18 42.21
C SER A 734 23.64 69.15 42.21
N PRO A 735 24.34 69.49 43.32
CA PRO A 735 25.76 69.85 43.33
C PRO A 735 26.71 68.63 43.36
N PRO A 736 28.04 68.83 43.16
CA PRO A 736 28.96 67.79 42.71
C PRO A 736 29.58 66.93 43.83
N ASP A 737 29.87 65.69 43.48
CA ASP A 737 30.63 64.68 44.23
C ASP A 737 32.08 65.09 44.58
N VAL A 738 32.54 64.69 45.76
CA VAL A 738 33.97 64.65 46.12
C VAL A 738 34.42 63.19 46.33
N LYS A 739 35.03 62.67 45.27
CA LYS A 739 36.20 61.76 45.17
C LYS A 739 36.47 60.76 46.31
N ALA A 740 36.36 59.47 45.97
CA ALA A 740 37.08 58.39 46.64
C ALA A 740 38.35 58.04 45.84
N GLU A 741 39.53 58.23 46.45
CA GLU A 741 40.81 57.70 46.00
C GLU A 741 41.16 56.43 46.78
N ALA A 742 41.70 55.45 46.06
CA ALA A 742 42.03 54.10 46.50
C ALA A 742 43.31 54.04 47.37
N VAL A 743 43.36 53.18 48.40
CA VAL A 743 44.61 52.55 48.88
C VAL A 743 44.39 51.13 49.43
N ASP A 744 45.31 50.27 48.98
CA ASP A 744 45.61 48.85 49.14
C ASP A 744 45.70 48.27 50.58
N PRO A 745 45.53 46.95 50.78
CA PRO A 745 45.38 46.29 52.07
C PRO A 745 46.73 45.79 52.59
N ARG A 746 47.13 46.27 53.78
CA ARG A 746 48.01 45.57 54.75
C ARG A 746 48.29 46.53 55.91
N LYS A 747 47.47 46.47 56.96
CA LYS A 747 47.94 46.67 58.34
C LYS A 747 46.97 46.03 59.31
N ARG A 748 47.60 45.37 60.27
CA ARG A 748 47.12 44.30 61.12
C ARG A 748 46.90 44.89 62.52
N ASN A 749 45.84 44.41 63.18
CA ASN A 749 45.66 44.31 64.63
C ASN A 749 45.28 45.52 65.49
N VAL A 750 44.47 45.14 66.49
CA VAL A 750 44.27 45.63 67.87
C VAL A 750 42.95 46.39 68.05
N ARG A 751 41.84 45.77 68.48
CA ARG A 751 41.40 45.21 69.79
C ARG A 751 40.55 46.23 70.58
N MET A 752 39.46 45.68 71.15
CA MET A 752 38.58 46.22 72.22
C MET A 752 37.52 47.25 71.81
N ALA A 753 36.28 47.26 72.33
CA ALA A 753 35.50 46.36 73.19
C ALA A 753 34.13 47.04 73.43
N VAL A 754 33.03 46.26 73.45
CA VAL A 754 31.90 46.35 74.42
C VAL A 754 30.97 47.60 74.26
N THR A 755 29.63 47.55 74.23
CA THR A 755 28.60 46.71 74.88
C THR A 755 27.22 46.96 74.22
N ALA A 756 26.35 45.94 74.30
CA ALA A 756 24.91 45.91 74.67
C ALA A 756 23.95 47.04 74.20
N GLY A 757 22.70 46.79 73.83
CA GLY A 757 21.84 45.61 73.94
C GLY A 757 20.39 46.01 73.60
N ASP A 758 19.57 44.98 73.36
CA ASP A 758 18.09 44.86 73.36
C ASP A 758 17.18 46.08 73.25
N GLY A 759 16.14 45.91 72.42
CA GLY A 759 14.82 46.42 72.78
C GLY A 759 13.85 46.66 71.62
N SER A 760 12.99 45.67 71.38
CA SER A 760 11.67 45.72 70.70
C SER A 760 11.61 45.63 69.18
#